data_AF-A0A2N3A0A4-F1
#
_entry.id   AF-A0A2N3A0A4-F1
#
_cell.length_a   1.000
_cell.length_b   1.000
_cell.length_c   1.000
_cell.angle_alpha   90.00
_cell.angle_beta   90.00
_cell.angle_gamma   90.00
#
_symmetry.space_group_name_H-M   'P 1'
#
loop_
_entity.id
_entity.type
_entity.pdbx_description
1 polymer ?
#
loop_
_entity_poly.entity_id
_entity_poly.type
_entity_poly.pdbx_seq_one_letter_code
_entity_poly.pdbx_strand_id
1 'polypeptide(L)'
;MKQQPFVRNNTSYKPKPAIMKNNYARLTLLIMALLFSAFAQLNAQTNQYLHYDCGNFDHVILENGSQYVANKPGMTIAGWFYDDYLGYGQGLMGFRGSQGFYLIQLDNGRIECRFQNSAGTLFEYVAPANTLIPQVWQHIAWVYNGSAVTLYVNGILKGSKAANGTFTATNIPFAIGRSIAGGGLNFYWCGRTDEVSVWSKALSQAEIQDMIANELAGTESGLEMYYKFNQGVPGGNNSSITKLISNVYSPERDADLLNFAMDGETSNFNGTLDPTYQAISFTPIPNKLINEPPFAIEATSTAGLPVFFNILSGPATVNGNIITLTGTPGLVEVEATQPGNGQYNAAEPVIQRFNVLDPQTHVPVIDARNPLPGNVFVPTLSPIQLAAISTIGFPELFNVAWVRFRVNGQTIDAQNFWNGHFTAWWTPPGYGNYTIEVLSANNYGAVGTQNVSISVLPAATNVSVEAYKDIWLSPTVSTQTMEAELPSFLGAYDQIIATLNVHCPPGGCGPWDRVAYFEAKDKEGNWIEIIRYITPYGVACSHSIDLTDYMSILQGKTAFRATCPTLDNGFMYDLTLDYRAGNPTHLYSRVKEVWREIFPFGDYANLQPVPDFQYEFPENTVASKLKLVSTGHGWGNLNTGNAAEFYNATHDLYVNGVKKFSQLNWNTCNPNPDACQPQNGTWYHNRAGWCPGAIAPWFNFNLNEYVAAGDIDLGYTFFEGYVDYCHPNHPNCVTGVTCTDCNDGFNPVLDVACNLVSFSNSPFIIVETKDVPVVENLLNVFPNPSDGLFEVSMSTPLNLRNAEIIIYDNMSRPVQQIAWNGQTTTIDLSGKSKGLYYLKVIAPGWTEVRKVVVK
;
A
#
# COMPACT_ATOMS: atom_id res chain seq x y z
N MET A 1 63.83 -34.01 -5.25
CA MET A 1 64.74 -33.29 -6.16
C MET A 1 64.86 -31.85 -5.69
N LYS A 2 66.12 -31.37 -5.57
CA LYS A 2 66.65 -29.99 -5.49
C LYS A 2 65.64 -28.85 -5.78
N GLN A 3 65.58 -27.69 -5.12
CA GLN A 3 66.56 -26.92 -4.32
C GLN A 3 65.82 -25.76 -3.61
N GLN A 4 66.19 -25.43 -2.36
CA GLN A 4 66.13 -24.05 -1.83
C GLN A 4 67.39 -23.28 -2.31
N PRO A 5 67.46 -21.93 -2.17
CA PRO A 5 68.09 -21.33 -0.97
C PRO A 5 67.30 -20.11 -0.40
N PHE A 6 67.15 -19.94 0.93
CA PHE A 6 68.11 -19.40 1.93
C PHE A 6 68.41 -17.88 1.72
N VAL A 7 68.32 -16.98 2.71
CA VAL A 7 69.12 -16.86 3.96
C VAL A 7 68.46 -15.82 4.90
N ARG A 8 68.12 -16.18 6.16
CA ARG A 8 68.74 -15.86 7.50
C ARG A 8 68.73 -14.37 7.95
N ASN A 9 68.67 -13.98 9.23
CA ASN A 9 69.10 -14.51 10.55
C ASN A 9 68.18 -13.92 11.66
N ASN A 10 67.76 -14.64 12.71
CA ASN A 10 68.45 -14.92 13.99
C ASN A 10 68.90 -13.66 14.77
N THR A 11 68.77 -13.48 16.09
CA THR A 11 68.25 -14.23 17.24
C THR A 11 68.42 -13.35 18.51
N SER A 12 67.60 -13.63 19.54
CA SER A 12 67.94 -13.69 20.98
C SER A 12 68.24 -12.46 21.87
N TYR A 13 67.41 -12.38 22.92
CA TYR A 13 67.72 -12.25 24.37
C TYR A 13 68.27 -10.95 25.01
N LYS A 14 67.50 -10.51 26.04
CA LYS A 14 67.73 -9.56 27.17
C LYS A 14 69.02 -9.85 27.98
N PRO A 15 69.46 -9.10 29.04
CA PRO A 15 68.89 -7.92 29.77
C PRO A 15 69.89 -6.79 30.25
N LYS A 16 69.34 -5.62 30.67
CA LYS A 16 69.65 -4.64 31.79
C LYS A 16 71.08 -4.45 32.39
N PRO A 17 71.39 -3.39 33.22
CA PRO A 17 70.89 -1.99 33.40
C PRO A 17 72.03 -0.94 33.70
N ALA A 18 71.66 0.27 34.24
CA ALA A 18 72.44 1.30 34.99
C ALA A 18 72.80 2.60 34.20
N ILE A 19 72.78 3.86 34.69
CA ILE A 19 72.66 4.49 36.03
C ILE A 19 72.54 6.06 35.89
N MET A 20 71.85 6.72 36.85
CA MET A 20 71.97 8.10 37.41
C MET A 20 71.88 9.40 36.56
N LYS A 21 70.87 10.26 36.80
CA LYS A 21 70.82 11.49 37.68
C LYS A 21 71.65 12.70 37.20
N ASN A 22 71.01 13.82 36.80
CA ASN A 22 70.57 14.94 37.65
C ASN A 22 70.33 16.25 36.84
N ASN A 23 69.21 16.92 37.18
CA ASN A 23 68.98 18.36 37.28
C ASN A 23 69.17 19.26 36.04
N TYR A 24 68.10 19.95 35.61
CA TYR A 24 67.91 21.40 35.84
C TYR A 24 66.44 21.77 35.60
N ALA A 25 65.84 22.39 36.60
CA ALA A 25 64.46 22.85 36.63
C ALA A 25 64.25 24.12 35.77
N ARG A 26 63.01 24.31 35.31
CA ARG A 26 62.40 25.52 34.69
C ARG A 26 62.44 25.63 33.15
N LEU A 27 61.76 24.71 32.49
CA LEU A 27 61.03 24.82 31.21
C LEU A 27 60.77 23.35 30.86
N THR A 28 59.66 22.72 31.22
CA THR A 28 58.32 22.99 30.69
C THR A 28 57.31 22.37 31.66
N LEU A 29 57.12 23.05 32.79
CA LEU A 29 56.02 22.82 33.74
C LEU A 29 54.73 23.41 33.13
N LEU A 30 54.41 23.00 31.89
CA LEU A 30 53.22 23.38 31.12
C LEU A 30 52.75 22.28 30.15
N ILE A 31 53.40 21.11 30.11
CA ILE A 31 53.02 19.98 29.22
C ILE A 31 52.72 18.68 29.99
N MET A 32 52.99 18.62 31.31
CA MET A 32 52.71 17.43 32.14
C MET A 32 51.58 17.63 33.18
N ALA A 33 50.82 18.73 33.07
CA ALA A 33 49.54 18.93 33.77
C ALA A 33 48.33 18.86 32.80
N LEU A 34 48.55 18.45 31.55
CA LEU A 34 47.50 18.28 30.52
C LEU A 34 47.26 16.80 30.13
N LEU A 35 47.80 15.85 30.90
CA LEU A 35 47.65 14.41 30.63
C LEU A 35 47.09 13.60 31.82
N PHE A 36 46.58 14.28 32.85
CA PHE A 36 45.82 13.65 33.94
C PHE A 36 44.73 14.62 34.42
N SER A 37 43.78 14.92 33.53
CA SER A 37 42.47 15.45 33.91
C SER A 37 41.43 14.50 33.31
N ALA A 38 40.88 13.66 34.18
CA ALA A 38 39.67 12.88 33.99
C ALA A 38 39.56 12.14 32.65
N PHE A 39 39.95 10.87 32.64
CA PHE A 39 38.98 9.90 32.14
C PHE A 39 37.78 9.99 33.10
N ALA A 40 36.88 10.95 32.85
CA ALA A 40 35.53 10.78 33.30
C ALA A 40 35.09 9.45 32.68
N GLN A 41 34.70 8.49 33.50
CA GLN A 41 33.92 7.37 33.00
C GLN A 41 32.72 7.99 32.29
N LEU A 42 32.74 7.90 30.96
CA LEU A 42 31.62 8.24 30.10
C LEU A 42 30.52 7.23 30.44
N ASN A 43 29.53 7.64 31.22
CA ASN A 43 28.48 6.78 31.77
C ASN A 43 27.13 6.94 31.03
N ALA A 44 27.14 7.42 29.78
CA ALA A 44 25.92 7.92 29.15
C ALA A 44 25.43 7.09 27.93
N GLN A 45 26.12 6.00 27.56
CA GLN A 45 25.69 5.16 26.44
C GLN A 45 25.59 3.71 26.89
N THR A 46 24.38 3.15 26.78
CA THR A 46 24.07 1.76 27.19
C THR A 46 24.72 0.72 26.27
N ASN A 47 25.41 1.15 25.19
CA ASN A 47 25.96 0.31 24.13
C ASN A 47 24.89 -0.64 23.55
N GLN A 48 23.62 -0.23 23.62
CA GLN A 48 22.47 -0.86 22.99
C GLN A 48 22.08 -0.04 21.76
N TYR A 49 21.54 -0.71 20.76
CA TYR A 49 21.12 -0.08 19.52
C TYR A 49 20.02 -0.91 18.86
N LEU A 50 19.34 -0.31 17.89
CA LEU A 50 18.43 -1.00 17.01
C LEU A 50 19.10 -1.24 15.65
N HIS A 51 19.11 -2.49 15.20
CA HIS A 51 19.61 -2.92 13.91
C HIS A 51 18.49 -2.96 12.87
N TYR A 52 18.73 -2.41 11.69
CA TYR A 52 17.81 -2.31 10.57
C TYR A 52 18.26 -3.26 9.48
N ASP A 53 17.46 -4.29 9.20
CA ASP A 53 17.63 -5.17 8.05
C ASP A 53 16.85 -4.61 6.85
N CYS A 54 17.58 -4.02 5.91
CA CYS A 54 17.00 -3.51 4.67
C CYS A 54 16.44 -4.60 3.74
N GLY A 55 16.86 -5.87 3.90
CA GLY A 55 16.27 -7.00 3.19
C GLY A 55 14.87 -7.34 3.69
N ASN A 56 14.58 -7.06 4.96
CA ASN A 56 13.24 -7.17 5.56
C ASN A 56 12.45 -5.86 5.53
N PHE A 57 13.05 -4.79 5.00
CA PHE A 57 12.44 -3.45 4.93
C PHE A 57 12.15 -2.86 6.32
N ASP A 58 13.05 -3.10 7.28
CA ASP A 58 12.98 -2.57 8.65
C ASP A 58 12.98 -1.04 8.63
N HIS A 59 12.01 -0.41 9.30
CA HIS A 59 11.99 1.04 9.46
C HIS A 59 11.09 1.51 10.60
N VAL A 60 11.37 2.71 11.07
CA VAL A 60 10.58 3.40 12.10
C VAL A 60 9.82 4.55 11.48
N ILE A 61 8.56 4.74 11.86
CA ILE A 61 7.74 5.84 11.35
C ILE A 61 6.91 6.51 12.43
N LEU A 62 6.97 7.84 12.50
CA LEU A 62 6.02 8.67 13.24
C LEU A 62 5.18 9.45 12.23
N GLU A 63 3.93 9.03 12.05
CA GLU A 63 2.98 9.71 11.19
C GLU A 63 2.76 11.16 11.62
N ASN A 64 2.64 12.06 10.63
CA ASN A 64 2.51 13.51 10.86
C ASN A 64 3.58 14.12 11.77
N GLY A 65 4.77 13.50 11.89
CA GLY A 65 5.84 14.01 12.76
C GLY A 65 6.27 15.44 12.45
N SER A 66 6.07 15.91 11.22
CA SER A 66 6.47 17.26 10.83
C SER A 66 5.67 18.38 11.52
N GLN A 67 4.52 18.08 12.12
CA GLN A 67 3.74 19.06 12.88
C GLN A 67 4.54 19.74 14.01
N TYR A 68 5.54 19.06 14.58
CA TYR A 68 6.33 19.57 15.71
C TYR A 68 7.44 20.56 15.28
N VAL A 69 7.87 20.48 14.02
CA VAL A 69 8.91 21.32 13.44
C VAL A 69 8.39 22.32 12.40
N ALA A 70 7.11 22.21 12.04
CA ALA A 70 6.46 23.14 11.12
C ALA A 70 6.42 24.57 11.68
N ASN A 71 6.65 25.53 10.79
CA ASN A 71 6.65 26.97 11.07
C ASN A 71 7.69 27.42 12.11
N LYS A 72 8.75 26.63 12.30
CA LYS A 72 9.86 26.97 13.21
C LYS A 72 10.97 27.73 12.46
N PRO A 73 11.72 28.61 13.16
CA PRO A 73 12.77 29.41 12.53
C PRO A 73 14.03 28.61 12.14
N GLY A 74 14.16 27.38 12.63
CA GLY A 74 15.22 26.45 12.31
C GLY A 74 14.86 25.04 12.74
N MET A 75 15.65 24.06 12.32
CA MET A 75 15.43 22.64 12.61
C MET A 75 16.74 21.87 12.59
N THR A 76 16.87 20.87 13.45
CA THR A 76 17.98 19.90 13.43
C THR A 76 17.45 18.47 13.53
N ILE A 77 18.00 17.56 12.72
CA ILE A 77 17.87 16.10 12.94
C ILE A 77 19.27 15.53 13.18
N ALA A 78 19.42 14.70 14.21
CA ALA A 78 20.71 14.16 14.62
C ALA A 78 20.60 12.75 15.22
N GLY A 79 21.70 12.00 15.24
CA GLY A 79 21.77 10.69 15.91
C GLY A 79 23.06 9.94 15.60
N TRP A 80 23.24 8.78 16.24
CA TRP A 80 24.33 7.86 15.95
C TRP A 80 23.91 6.82 14.91
N PHE A 81 24.76 6.62 13.92
CA PHE A 81 24.53 5.69 12.81
C PHE A 81 25.78 4.84 12.58
N TYR A 82 25.56 3.57 12.28
CA TYR A 82 26.55 2.60 11.88
C TYR A 82 26.05 1.96 10.58
N ASP A 83 26.60 2.35 9.44
CA ASP A 83 26.25 1.74 8.16
C ASP A 83 26.88 0.34 8.06
N ASP A 84 26.09 -0.71 7.80
CA ASP A 84 26.64 -2.08 7.65
C ASP A 84 27.52 -2.19 6.40
N TYR A 85 27.11 -1.49 5.33
CA TYR A 85 27.82 -1.32 4.08
C TYR A 85 27.39 -0.01 3.40
N LEU A 86 28.12 0.44 2.38
CA LEU A 86 27.78 1.64 1.61
C LEU A 86 27.05 1.24 0.33
N GLY A 87 25.74 1.48 0.27
CA GLY A 87 24.92 1.25 -0.92
C GLY A 87 24.52 2.55 -1.62
N TYR A 88 23.89 2.46 -2.79
CA TYR A 88 23.16 3.60 -3.35
C TYR A 88 21.77 3.65 -2.74
N GLY A 89 21.32 4.83 -2.30
CA GLY A 89 19.93 5.05 -1.95
C GLY A 89 19.54 4.40 -0.63
N GLN A 90 20.28 4.68 0.44
CA GLN A 90 19.90 4.26 1.79
C GLN A 90 19.38 5.45 2.59
N GLY A 91 18.09 5.45 2.95
CA GLY A 91 17.47 6.55 3.68
C GLY A 91 17.71 6.44 5.19
N LEU A 92 18.56 7.29 5.75
CA LEU A 92 18.90 7.24 7.19
C LEU A 92 17.74 7.76 8.05
N MET A 93 17.38 9.04 7.89
CA MET A 93 16.27 9.65 8.63
C MET A 93 15.78 10.95 7.98
N GLY A 94 14.53 11.33 8.28
CA GLY A 94 14.01 12.67 8.01
C GLY A 94 12.55 12.73 7.60
N PHE A 95 12.13 13.94 7.21
CA PHE A 95 10.81 14.25 6.67
C PHE A 95 10.86 14.28 5.16
N ARG A 96 10.03 13.51 4.46
CA ARG A 96 9.98 13.53 3.00
C ARG A 96 8.54 13.41 2.49
N GLY A 97 8.05 14.47 1.86
CA GLY A 97 6.69 14.58 1.33
C GLY A 97 6.56 15.79 0.40
N SER A 98 5.49 16.59 0.56
CA SER A 98 5.30 17.85 -0.18
C SER A 98 6.36 18.93 0.13
N GLN A 99 7.05 18.76 1.25
CA GLN A 99 8.25 19.47 1.68
C GLN A 99 9.26 18.44 2.19
N GLY A 100 10.49 18.82 2.50
CA GLY A 100 11.52 17.83 2.84
C GLY A 100 12.60 18.36 3.76
N PHE A 101 13.05 17.51 4.67
CA PHE A 101 14.26 17.71 5.47
C PHE A 101 14.82 16.35 5.87
N TYR A 102 15.76 15.81 5.08
CA TYR A 102 16.14 14.39 5.15
C TYR A 102 17.58 14.11 4.70
N LEU A 103 18.05 12.91 5.05
CA LEU A 103 19.39 12.39 4.77
C LEU A 103 19.30 11.05 4.00
N ILE A 104 20.05 10.95 2.90
CA ILE A 104 20.19 9.71 2.12
C ILE A 104 21.68 9.44 1.89
N GLN A 105 22.12 8.23 2.20
CA GLN A 105 23.44 7.75 1.81
C GLN A 105 23.41 7.28 0.35
N LEU A 106 24.34 7.82 -0.44
CA LEU A 106 24.63 7.47 -1.83
C LEU A 106 25.94 6.68 -1.89
N ASP A 107 26.25 6.06 -3.03
CA ASP A 107 27.45 5.24 -3.22
C ASP A 107 28.74 5.83 -2.65
N ASN A 108 29.61 4.95 -2.15
CA ASN A 108 30.93 5.28 -1.61
C ASN A 108 30.88 6.25 -0.42
N GLY A 109 29.85 6.14 0.45
CA GLY A 109 29.76 6.92 1.68
C GLY A 109 29.55 8.42 1.46
N ARG A 110 29.03 8.79 0.29
CA ARG A 110 28.48 10.13 0.05
C ARG A 110 27.16 10.24 0.81
N ILE A 111 26.91 11.37 1.44
CA ILE A 111 25.61 11.66 2.05
C ILE A 111 24.99 12.86 1.35
N GLU A 112 23.78 12.66 0.85
CA GLU A 112 22.91 13.68 0.30
C GLU A 112 21.98 14.19 1.40
N CYS A 113 22.05 15.50 1.63
CA CYS A 113 21.27 16.19 2.63
C CYS A 113 20.37 17.20 1.94
N ARG A 114 19.05 17.08 2.12
CA ARG A 114 18.08 17.92 1.40
C ARG A 114 17.18 18.69 2.35
N PHE A 115 16.84 19.90 1.92
CA PHE A 115 15.79 20.74 2.48
C PHE A 115 14.94 21.27 1.33
N GLN A 116 13.64 20.95 1.33
CA GLN A 116 12.67 21.52 0.41
C GLN A 116 11.70 22.38 1.21
N ASN A 117 11.63 23.66 0.85
CA ASN A 117 10.79 24.63 1.54
C ASN A 117 9.34 24.60 1.02
N SER A 118 8.48 25.42 1.64
CA SER A 118 7.06 25.58 1.32
C SER A 118 6.76 26.14 -0.07
N ALA A 119 7.74 26.77 -0.73
CA ALA A 119 7.63 27.21 -2.12
C ALA A 119 8.04 26.11 -3.13
N GLY A 120 8.40 24.91 -2.66
CA GLY A 120 8.88 23.81 -3.48
C GLY A 120 10.36 23.91 -3.85
N THR A 121 11.07 24.96 -3.42
CA THR A 121 12.50 25.14 -3.70
C THR A 121 13.33 24.11 -2.95
N LEU A 122 14.14 23.35 -3.69
CA LEU A 122 15.05 22.34 -3.15
C LEU A 122 16.45 22.92 -2.93
N PHE A 123 16.93 22.79 -1.70
CA PHE A 123 18.31 23.04 -1.31
C PHE A 123 18.97 21.71 -0.97
N GLU A 124 20.08 21.41 -1.64
CA GLU A 124 20.76 20.12 -1.54
C GLU A 124 22.24 20.30 -1.29
N TYR A 125 22.78 19.62 -0.27
CA TYR A 125 24.22 19.47 -0.07
C TYR A 125 24.58 17.98 -0.18
N VAL A 126 25.48 17.64 -1.11
CA VAL A 126 26.05 16.29 -1.23
C VAL A 126 27.48 16.32 -0.76
N ALA A 127 27.80 15.57 0.29
CA ALA A 127 29.15 15.48 0.82
C ALA A 127 30.06 14.67 -0.12
N PRO A 128 31.40 14.88 -0.09
CA PRO A 128 32.35 14.06 -0.83
C PRO A 128 32.26 12.57 -0.48
N ALA A 129 32.78 11.70 -1.36
CA ALA A 129 32.90 10.27 -1.05
C ALA A 129 33.77 10.03 0.19
N ASN A 130 33.48 8.94 0.90
CA ASN A 130 34.07 8.54 2.18
C ASN A 130 33.80 9.54 3.32
N THR A 131 32.70 10.30 3.24
CA THR A 131 32.24 11.12 4.38
C THR A 131 31.66 10.23 5.47
N LEU A 132 30.85 9.24 5.06
CA LEU A 132 30.47 8.11 5.88
C LEU A 132 31.43 6.95 5.62
N ILE A 133 31.72 6.21 6.68
CA ILE A 133 32.60 5.05 6.71
C ILE A 133 31.73 3.90 7.21
N PRO A 134 31.59 2.80 6.46
CA PRO A 134 30.81 1.67 6.91
C PRO A 134 31.55 1.01 8.07
N GLN A 135 30.79 0.30 8.88
CA GLN A 135 31.31 -0.49 9.98
C GLN A 135 31.94 0.29 11.13
N VAL A 136 31.60 1.58 11.26
CA VAL A 136 31.97 2.42 12.40
C VAL A 136 30.79 3.28 12.84
N TRP A 137 30.68 3.52 14.15
CA TRP A 137 29.70 4.45 14.69
C TRP A 137 30.09 5.89 14.37
N GLN A 138 29.13 6.63 13.81
CA GLN A 138 29.28 8.04 13.50
C GLN A 138 28.06 8.82 13.94
N HIS A 139 28.28 9.97 14.58
CA HIS A 139 27.19 10.88 14.88
C HIS A 139 26.96 11.80 13.68
N ILE A 140 25.74 11.88 13.17
CA ILE A 140 25.38 12.69 12.00
C ILE A 140 24.37 13.74 12.43
N ALA A 141 24.57 15.00 12.04
CA ALA A 141 23.61 16.08 12.30
C ALA A 141 23.38 16.96 11.07
N TRP A 142 22.11 17.18 10.73
CA TRP A 142 21.66 18.04 9.64
C TRP A 142 20.90 19.23 10.20
N VAL A 143 21.36 20.45 9.91
CA VAL A 143 20.93 21.68 10.58
C VAL A 143 20.45 22.70 9.55
N TYR A 144 19.23 23.23 9.72
CA TYR A 144 18.72 24.40 9.00
C TYR A 144 18.51 25.57 9.95
N ASN A 145 19.13 26.72 9.66
CA ASN A 145 19.09 27.90 10.52
C ASN A 145 18.25 29.08 9.98
N GLY A 146 17.42 28.84 8.96
CA GLY A 146 16.67 29.89 8.26
C GLY A 146 17.39 30.47 7.03
N SER A 147 18.73 30.40 6.99
CA SER A 147 19.57 31.00 5.95
C SER A 147 20.55 30.04 5.25
N ALA A 148 20.81 28.90 5.88
CA ALA A 148 21.70 27.87 5.35
C ALA A 148 21.33 26.51 5.93
N VAL A 149 21.67 25.46 5.18
CA VAL A 149 21.68 24.08 5.64
C VAL A 149 23.12 23.60 5.82
N THR A 150 23.39 22.86 6.89
CA THR A 150 24.76 22.52 7.32
C THR A 150 24.83 21.09 7.83
N LEU A 151 25.82 20.34 7.37
CA LEU A 151 26.10 18.95 7.78
C LEU A 151 27.27 18.90 8.75
N TYR A 152 27.08 18.20 9.87
CA TYR A 152 28.13 17.81 10.80
C TYR A 152 28.21 16.28 10.90
N VAL A 153 29.44 15.75 10.95
CA VAL A 153 29.70 14.34 11.23
C VAL A 153 30.73 14.26 12.35
N ASN A 154 30.45 13.49 13.40
CA ASN A 154 31.21 13.39 14.64
C ASN A 154 31.46 14.77 15.28
N GLY A 155 30.45 15.66 15.23
CA GLY A 155 30.56 17.02 15.75
C GLY A 155 31.48 17.94 14.94
N ILE A 156 31.94 17.52 13.75
CA ILE A 156 32.81 18.30 12.86
C ILE A 156 32.05 18.71 11.59
N LEU A 157 32.13 20.00 11.25
CA LEU A 157 31.53 20.56 10.03
C LEU A 157 32.07 19.87 8.77
N LYS A 158 31.18 19.39 7.91
CA LYS A 158 31.51 18.83 6.60
C LYS A 158 31.24 19.80 5.46
N GLY A 159 30.20 20.61 5.57
CA GLY A 159 29.91 21.67 4.63
C GLY A 159 28.55 22.32 4.87
N SER A 160 28.29 23.36 4.08
CA SER A 160 27.08 24.16 4.18
C SER A 160 26.64 24.65 2.80
N LYS A 161 25.34 24.92 2.64
CA LYS A 161 24.74 25.52 1.45
C LYS A 161 23.73 26.58 1.86
N ALA A 162 23.75 27.73 1.17
CA ALA A 162 22.76 28.78 1.37
C ALA A 162 21.35 28.24 1.07
N ALA A 163 20.40 28.54 1.94
CA ALA A 163 19.02 28.07 1.86
C ALA A 163 18.06 29.12 2.42
N ASN A 164 16.82 29.14 1.97
CA ASN A 164 15.81 30.09 2.45
C ASN A 164 14.40 29.50 2.38
N GLY A 165 13.44 30.24 2.94
CA GLY A 165 12.04 29.83 3.00
C GLY A 165 11.66 29.18 4.32
N THR A 166 10.48 28.58 4.37
CA THR A 166 9.93 27.99 5.59
C THR A 166 9.56 26.53 5.34
N PHE A 167 9.61 25.72 6.40
CA PHE A 167 8.99 24.40 6.42
C PHE A 167 7.62 24.55 7.10
N THR A 168 6.51 24.37 6.40
CA THR A 168 5.14 24.61 6.91
C THR A 168 4.26 23.38 6.94
N ALA A 169 4.65 22.28 6.28
CA ALA A 169 3.82 21.08 6.22
C ALA A 169 3.71 20.40 7.59
N THR A 170 2.49 20.06 8.01
CA THR A 170 2.21 19.43 9.32
C THR A 170 1.88 17.94 9.22
N ASN A 171 1.83 17.38 8.02
CA ASN A 171 1.36 16.03 7.76
C ASN A 171 2.41 15.13 7.10
N ILE A 172 3.70 15.44 7.29
CA ILE A 172 4.80 14.65 6.72
C ILE A 172 5.33 13.71 7.81
N PRO A 173 5.40 12.39 7.55
CA PRO A 173 5.96 11.45 8.50
C PRO A 173 7.43 11.74 8.79
N PHE A 174 7.86 11.53 10.02
CA PHE A 174 9.28 11.36 10.34
C PHE A 174 9.62 9.88 10.20
N ALA A 175 10.64 9.54 9.42
CA ALA A 175 11.09 8.18 9.25
C ALA A 175 12.55 8.00 9.68
N ILE A 176 12.89 6.80 10.18
CA ILE A 176 14.25 6.32 10.43
C ILE A 176 14.39 4.98 9.73
N GLY A 177 15.51 4.73 9.03
CA GLY A 177 15.74 3.51 8.26
C GLY A 177 15.04 3.45 6.91
N ARG A 178 14.29 4.51 6.54
CA ARG A 178 13.62 4.63 5.24
C ARG A 178 13.55 6.07 4.76
N SER A 179 13.68 6.27 3.45
CA SER A 179 13.30 7.51 2.77
C SER A 179 12.39 7.22 1.57
N ILE A 180 11.16 7.74 1.60
CA ILE A 180 10.15 7.51 0.56
C ILE A 180 10.34 8.53 -0.57
N ALA A 181 10.59 8.05 -1.78
CA ALA A 181 10.46 8.85 -2.99
C ALA A 181 9.12 8.52 -3.68
N GLY A 182 8.43 9.54 -4.18
CA GLY A 182 7.21 9.32 -4.98
C GLY A 182 7.47 8.34 -6.15
N GLY A 183 6.42 7.69 -6.65
CA GLY A 183 6.54 6.67 -7.70
C GLY A 183 6.94 5.27 -7.19
N GLY A 184 6.71 4.96 -5.91
CA GLY A 184 6.95 3.62 -5.35
C GLY A 184 8.42 3.32 -4.99
N LEU A 185 9.31 4.30 -5.10
CA LEU A 185 10.72 4.16 -4.78
C LEU A 185 10.94 4.30 -3.26
N ASN A 186 11.34 3.21 -2.61
CA ASN A 186 11.65 3.20 -1.17
C ASN A 186 13.13 2.94 -0.94
N PHE A 187 13.82 3.90 -0.33
CA PHE A 187 15.22 3.81 0.03
C PHE A 187 15.35 3.29 1.47
N TYR A 188 15.50 1.97 1.62
CA TYR A 188 15.73 1.33 2.93
C TYR A 188 17.20 1.35 3.29
N TRP A 189 17.49 1.53 4.58
CA TRP A 189 18.86 1.59 5.10
C TRP A 189 19.21 0.33 5.89
N CYS A 190 20.46 -0.11 5.73
CA CYS A 190 20.99 -1.31 6.37
C CYS A 190 22.06 -0.85 7.38
N GLY A 191 21.76 -0.93 8.67
CA GLY A 191 22.67 -0.40 9.67
C GLY A 191 22.10 -0.39 11.08
N ARG A 192 22.85 0.22 12.00
CA ARG A 192 22.49 0.30 13.43
C ARG A 192 22.37 1.75 13.83
N THR A 193 21.33 2.11 14.58
CA THR A 193 21.17 3.47 15.08
C THR A 193 20.99 3.50 16.59
N ASP A 194 21.40 4.62 17.16
CA ASP A 194 21.22 4.94 18.57
C ASP A 194 21.00 6.46 18.73
N GLU A 195 20.32 6.87 19.81
CA GLU A 195 20.15 8.27 20.24
C GLU A 195 19.70 9.25 19.13
N VAL A 196 18.60 8.94 18.43
CA VAL A 196 18.07 9.80 17.35
C VAL A 196 17.24 10.93 17.94
N SER A 197 17.53 12.17 17.56
CA SER A 197 16.84 13.37 18.02
C SER A 197 16.38 14.30 16.89
N VAL A 198 15.27 14.98 17.13
CA VAL A 198 14.69 16.01 16.25
C VAL A 198 14.43 17.27 17.05
N TRP A 199 14.84 18.42 16.52
CA TRP A 199 14.79 19.71 17.19
C TRP A 199 14.05 20.75 16.36
N SER A 200 13.22 21.57 17.01
CA SER A 200 12.57 22.77 16.46
C SER A 200 13.47 24.01 16.48
N LYS A 201 14.77 23.81 16.67
CA LYS A 201 15.82 24.85 16.62
C LYS A 201 17.04 24.35 15.86
N ALA A 202 17.82 25.30 15.35
CA ALA A 202 19.11 25.02 14.74
C ALA A 202 20.19 24.86 15.82
N LEU A 203 20.71 23.65 16.01
CA LEU A 203 21.82 23.42 16.95
C LEU A 203 23.13 24.03 16.44
N SER A 204 23.88 24.64 17.36
CA SER A 204 25.28 25.02 17.14
C SER A 204 26.20 23.79 17.16
N GLN A 205 27.40 23.94 16.59
CA GLN A 205 28.40 22.87 16.65
C GLN A 205 28.77 22.46 18.09
N ALA A 206 28.78 23.42 19.02
CA ALA A 206 29.06 23.15 20.44
C ALA A 206 27.94 22.33 21.09
N GLU A 207 26.66 22.65 20.82
CA GLU A 207 25.52 21.85 21.30
C GLU A 207 25.56 20.43 20.73
N ILE A 208 25.95 20.26 19.46
CA ILE A 208 26.11 18.93 18.84
C ILE A 208 27.23 18.14 19.53
N GLN A 209 28.37 18.79 19.83
CA GLN A 209 29.47 18.14 20.54
C GLN A 209 29.12 17.78 21.99
N ASP A 210 28.30 18.59 22.64
CA ASP A 210 27.80 18.33 23.99
C ASP A 210 26.85 17.13 24.01
N MET A 211 25.90 17.05 23.07
CA MET A 211 24.98 15.92 22.90
C MET A 211 25.71 14.61 22.52
N ILE A 212 26.88 14.70 21.86
CA ILE A 212 27.75 13.54 21.61
C ILE A 212 28.40 13.04 22.90
N ALA A 213 28.71 13.95 23.83
CA ALA A 213 29.43 13.64 25.07
C ALA A 213 28.50 13.27 26.23
N ASN A 214 27.25 13.75 26.20
CA ASN A 214 26.28 13.67 27.28
C ASN A 214 24.92 13.22 26.73
N GLU A 215 24.30 12.25 27.39
CA GLU A 215 22.94 11.79 27.09
C GLU A 215 21.91 12.89 27.36
N LEU A 216 20.88 12.99 26.50
CA LEU A 216 19.82 13.98 26.66
C LEU A 216 18.82 13.55 27.74
N ALA A 217 18.20 14.53 28.39
CA ALA A 217 17.17 14.34 29.40
C ALA A 217 15.75 14.26 28.83
N GLY A 218 15.53 14.64 27.57
CA GLY A 218 14.19 14.69 26.95
C GLY A 218 13.38 15.96 27.30
N THR A 219 13.99 16.91 28.00
CA THR A 219 13.35 18.14 28.50
C THR A 219 14.02 19.42 27.96
N GLU A 220 15.00 19.26 27.08
CA GLU A 220 15.76 20.33 26.49
C GLU A 220 14.87 21.27 25.67
N SER A 221 15.13 22.57 25.79
CA SER A 221 14.38 23.57 25.03
C SER A 221 14.58 23.39 23.52
N GLY A 222 13.47 23.17 22.82
CA GLY A 222 13.41 22.94 21.38
C GLY A 222 13.68 21.50 20.95
N LEU A 223 13.85 20.55 21.88
CA LEU A 223 13.88 19.12 21.56
C LEU A 223 12.45 18.65 21.33
N GLU A 224 12.19 18.08 20.16
CA GLU A 224 10.86 17.61 19.78
C GLU A 224 10.76 16.08 19.75
N MET A 225 11.80 15.35 19.38
CA MET A 225 11.77 13.89 19.45
C MET A 225 13.11 13.41 19.95
N TYR A 226 13.11 12.35 20.75
CA TYR A 226 14.33 11.72 21.22
C TYR A 226 14.09 10.24 21.50
N TYR A 227 14.79 9.40 20.75
CA TYR A 227 14.68 7.94 20.84
C TYR A 227 16.04 7.35 21.25
N LYS A 228 16.06 6.62 22.36
CA LYS A 228 17.28 6.05 22.97
C LYS A 228 17.62 4.62 22.56
N PHE A 229 16.69 3.93 21.88
CA PHE A 229 16.87 2.54 21.41
C PHE A 229 17.30 1.52 22.50
N ASN A 230 17.04 1.83 23.76
CA ASN A 230 17.43 1.04 24.95
C ASN A 230 16.24 0.37 25.64
N GLN A 231 15.07 0.31 24.99
CA GLN A 231 13.84 -0.27 25.54
C GLN A 231 13.74 -1.79 25.37
N GLY A 232 14.62 -2.39 24.56
CA GLY A 232 14.67 -3.82 24.30
C GLY A 232 15.92 -4.49 24.89
N VAL A 233 15.87 -5.80 25.03
CA VAL A 233 16.98 -6.62 25.53
C VAL A 233 17.86 -7.12 24.38
N PRO A 234 19.16 -6.81 24.37
CA PRO A 234 20.12 -7.37 23.43
C PRO A 234 20.01 -8.90 23.29
N GLY A 235 19.67 -9.39 22.09
CA GLY A 235 19.53 -10.82 21.79
C GLY A 235 18.42 -11.55 22.55
N GLY A 236 17.50 -10.81 23.18
CA GLY A 236 16.32 -11.35 23.86
C GLY A 236 15.07 -11.31 23.00
N ASN A 237 13.98 -11.89 23.50
CA ASN A 237 12.66 -11.71 22.87
C ASN A 237 12.11 -10.32 23.24
N ASN A 238 11.89 -9.50 22.22
CA ASN A 238 11.40 -8.13 22.27
C ASN A 238 10.07 -7.97 21.51
N SER A 239 9.36 -9.07 21.20
CA SER A 239 8.20 -9.05 20.29
C SER A 239 7.01 -8.25 20.83
N SER A 240 7.00 -7.91 22.13
CA SER A 240 6.01 -7.01 22.72
C SER A 240 6.25 -5.53 22.42
N ILE A 241 7.44 -5.16 21.96
CA ILE A 241 7.85 -3.79 21.67
C ILE A 241 7.46 -3.47 20.22
N THR A 242 6.29 -2.84 20.05
CA THR A 242 5.74 -2.48 18.73
C THR A 242 5.95 -1.01 18.36
N LYS A 243 6.40 -0.19 19.32
CA LYS A 243 6.70 1.23 19.14
C LYS A 243 8.06 1.58 19.73
N LEU A 244 8.77 2.48 19.07
CA LEU A 244 9.95 3.16 19.57
C LEU A 244 9.49 4.34 20.44
N ILE A 245 9.82 4.27 21.73
CA ILE A 245 9.35 5.21 22.75
C ILE A 245 10.16 6.50 22.66
N SER A 246 9.46 7.64 22.60
CA SER A 246 10.08 8.96 22.67
C SER A 246 10.23 9.41 24.11
N ASN A 247 11.43 9.87 24.48
CA ASN A 247 11.71 10.51 25.77
C ASN A 247 11.16 11.94 25.87
N VAL A 248 10.59 12.49 24.79
CA VAL A 248 9.76 13.70 24.82
C VAL A 248 8.30 13.28 24.90
N TYR A 249 7.71 13.37 26.10
CA TYR A 249 6.45 12.70 26.44
C TYR A 249 5.15 13.44 26.07
N SER A 250 5.17 14.78 25.97
CA SER A 250 3.94 15.57 25.83
C SER A 250 4.02 16.61 24.71
N PRO A 251 3.16 16.51 23.68
CA PRO A 251 2.29 15.36 23.36
C PRO A 251 3.10 14.09 23.03
N GLU A 252 2.46 12.90 23.06
CA GLU A 252 3.07 11.61 22.73
C GLU A 252 3.66 11.63 21.31
N ARG A 253 4.87 11.07 21.18
CA ARG A 253 5.65 11.04 19.93
C ARG A 253 6.27 9.66 19.69
N ASP A 254 5.64 8.60 20.18
CA ASP A 254 6.10 7.22 20.00
C ASP A 254 5.92 6.80 18.52
N ALA A 255 6.97 6.24 17.93
CA ALA A 255 7.00 5.89 16.51
C ALA A 255 6.77 4.39 16.31
N ASP A 256 6.10 3.98 15.24
CA ASP A 256 5.84 2.57 14.95
C ASP A 256 7.13 1.87 14.49
N LEU A 257 7.37 0.66 15.01
CA LEU A 257 8.44 -0.24 14.57
C LEU A 257 7.87 -1.19 13.51
N LEU A 258 8.33 -1.08 12.26
CA LEU A 258 7.80 -1.84 11.14
C LEU A 258 8.83 -2.84 10.61
N ASN A 259 8.39 -4.08 10.41
CA ASN A 259 9.11 -5.24 9.85
C ASN A 259 10.28 -5.83 10.66
N PHE A 260 10.61 -5.26 11.81
CA PHE A 260 11.65 -5.83 12.68
C PHE A 260 11.29 -7.23 13.20
N ALA A 261 12.28 -8.13 13.26
CA ALA A 261 12.12 -9.52 13.68
C ALA A 261 11.82 -9.65 15.18
N MET A 262 12.49 -8.86 16.03
CA MET A 262 12.22 -8.71 17.48
C MET A 262 12.15 -9.99 18.33
N ASP A 263 12.52 -11.17 17.82
CA ASP A 263 12.36 -12.44 18.55
C ASP A 263 13.71 -13.16 18.80
N GLY A 264 13.91 -13.57 20.06
CA GLY A 264 15.04 -14.35 20.54
C GLY A 264 16.41 -13.88 20.03
N GLU A 265 17.22 -14.84 19.56
CA GLU A 265 18.56 -14.59 19.01
C GLU A 265 18.55 -13.77 17.71
N THR A 266 17.38 -13.55 17.10
CA THR A 266 17.21 -12.74 15.88
C THR A 266 16.70 -11.32 16.15
N SER A 267 16.57 -10.93 17.43
CA SER A 267 16.12 -9.59 17.79
C SER A 267 17.03 -8.48 17.25
N ASN A 268 16.39 -7.46 16.69
CA ASN A 268 17.02 -6.25 16.18
C ASN A 268 17.55 -5.33 17.29
N PHE A 269 17.03 -5.44 18.52
CA PHE A 269 17.68 -4.83 19.69
C PHE A 269 18.91 -5.67 20.06
N ASN A 270 20.08 -5.04 19.97
CA ASN A 270 21.38 -5.69 20.17
C ASN A 270 22.32 -4.74 20.91
N GLY A 271 23.50 -5.21 21.31
CA GLY A 271 24.44 -4.43 22.12
C GLY A 271 25.15 -5.23 23.21
N THR A 272 25.85 -4.54 24.10
CA THR A 272 26.34 -5.15 25.34
C THR A 272 25.29 -5.02 26.41
N LEU A 273 24.81 -6.15 26.94
CA LEU A 273 23.91 -6.13 28.08
C LEU A 273 24.71 -5.68 29.32
N ASP A 274 24.45 -4.48 29.81
CA ASP A 274 24.86 -4.09 31.17
C ASP A 274 24.27 -5.13 32.14
N PRO A 275 25.08 -5.82 32.96
CA PRO A 275 24.58 -6.86 33.87
C PRO A 275 23.61 -6.32 34.94
N THR A 276 23.53 -5.00 35.10
CA THR A 276 22.56 -4.30 35.95
C THR A 276 21.31 -3.85 35.21
N TYR A 277 21.26 -3.94 33.88
CA TYR A 277 20.11 -3.55 33.08
C TYR A 277 19.00 -4.61 33.09
N GLN A 278 17.75 -4.14 32.98
CA GLN A 278 16.57 -4.96 32.76
C GLN A 278 15.54 -4.17 31.95
N ALA A 279 14.68 -4.88 31.23
CA ALA A 279 13.59 -4.31 30.44
C ALA A 279 12.25 -4.91 30.84
N ILE A 280 11.16 -4.22 30.53
CA ILE A 280 9.79 -4.72 30.66
C ILE A 280 9.29 -5.14 29.28
N SER A 281 8.80 -6.37 29.18
CA SER A 281 7.95 -6.81 28.08
C SER A 281 6.50 -6.66 28.52
N PHE A 282 5.72 -5.81 27.85
CA PHE A 282 4.32 -5.57 28.14
C PHE A 282 3.48 -5.73 26.87
N THR A 283 2.66 -6.78 26.83
CA THR A 283 1.87 -7.15 25.65
C THR A 283 0.84 -6.06 25.31
N PRO A 284 0.64 -5.70 24.02
CA PRO A 284 -0.42 -4.80 23.60
C PRO A 284 -1.79 -5.23 24.11
N ILE A 285 -2.57 -4.26 24.60
CA ILE A 285 -3.92 -4.49 25.12
C ILE A 285 -4.91 -4.26 23.98
N PRO A 286 -5.75 -5.25 23.62
CA PRO A 286 -6.79 -5.05 22.60
C PRO A 286 -7.82 -4.00 23.05
N ASN A 287 -8.42 -3.30 22.08
CA ASN A 287 -9.56 -2.40 22.34
C ASN A 287 -10.70 -3.15 23.04
N LYS A 288 -11.49 -2.42 23.84
CA LYS A 288 -12.54 -2.99 24.70
C LYS A 288 -13.86 -2.26 24.53
N LEU A 289 -14.96 -2.94 24.88
CA LEU A 289 -16.26 -2.29 25.02
C LEU A 289 -16.46 -1.79 26.45
N ILE A 290 -17.28 -0.75 26.61
CA ILE A 290 -17.58 -0.14 27.93
C ILE A 290 -18.13 -1.14 28.97
N ASN A 291 -18.69 -2.26 28.55
CA ASN A 291 -19.34 -3.27 29.39
C ASN A 291 -18.52 -4.57 29.53
N GLU A 292 -17.26 -4.58 29.10
CA GLU A 292 -16.36 -5.71 29.30
C GLU A 292 -16.14 -5.99 30.80
N PRO A 293 -16.17 -7.27 31.23
CA PRO A 293 -15.83 -7.63 32.60
C PRO A 293 -14.37 -7.29 32.92
N PRO A 294 -14.00 -7.19 34.21
CA PRO A 294 -12.61 -7.00 34.61
C PRO A 294 -11.69 -8.05 33.98
N PHE A 295 -10.53 -7.62 33.49
CA PHE A 295 -9.61 -8.48 32.75
C PHE A 295 -8.18 -8.33 33.26
N ALA A 296 -7.40 -9.40 33.15
CA ALA A 296 -6.00 -9.41 33.52
C ALA A 296 -5.11 -8.86 32.40
N ILE A 297 -4.04 -8.19 32.81
CA ILE A 297 -2.92 -7.81 31.96
C ILE A 297 -1.65 -8.50 32.46
N GLU A 298 -0.68 -8.69 31.56
CA GLU A 298 0.56 -9.38 31.86
C GLU A 298 1.75 -8.61 31.30
N ALA A 299 2.77 -8.47 32.13
CA ALA A 299 4.07 -7.91 31.77
C ALA A 299 5.16 -8.65 32.54
N THR A 300 6.32 -8.80 31.93
CA THR A 300 7.48 -9.50 32.54
C THR A 300 8.71 -8.61 32.50
N SER A 301 9.50 -8.63 33.58
CA SER A 301 10.86 -8.09 33.56
C SER A 301 11.85 -9.16 33.13
N THR A 302 12.87 -8.79 32.35
CA THR A 302 13.96 -9.70 32.00
C THR A 302 14.84 -10.11 33.17
N ALA A 303 14.80 -9.38 34.29
CA ALA A 303 15.40 -9.79 35.56
C ALA A 303 14.50 -10.73 36.38
N GLY A 304 13.30 -11.05 35.89
CA GLY A 304 12.30 -11.85 36.62
C GLY A 304 11.68 -11.15 37.83
N LEU A 305 11.86 -9.84 37.97
CA LEU A 305 11.32 -9.05 39.08
C LEU A 305 9.82 -8.71 38.88
N PRO A 306 9.02 -8.57 39.97
CA PRO A 306 7.58 -8.30 39.87
C PRO A 306 7.27 -6.92 39.27
N VAL A 307 6.54 -6.87 38.16
CA VAL A 307 6.12 -5.63 37.48
C VAL A 307 4.85 -5.06 38.13
N PHE A 308 4.76 -3.74 38.23
CA PHE A 308 3.61 -3.02 38.80
C PHE A 308 2.91 -2.19 37.74
N PHE A 309 1.58 -2.05 37.85
CA PHE A 309 0.75 -1.34 36.87
C PHE A 309 0.08 -0.10 37.46
N ASN A 310 -0.04 0.95 36.65
CA ASN A 310 -0.77 2.17 36.99
C ASN A 310 -1.59 2.66 35.79
N ILE A 311 -2.77 3.24 36.05
CA ILE A 311 -3.54 3.95 35.01
C ILE A 311 -3.06 5.40 34.98
N LEU A 312 -2.45 5.82 33.87
CA LEU A 312 -2.03 7.21 33.69
C LEU A 312 -3.23 8.09 33.33
N SER A 313 -4.10 7.59 32.44
CA SER A 313 -5.28 8.29 31.98
C SER A 313 -6.36 7.33 31.46
N GLY A 314 -7.60 7.83 31.36
CA GLY A 314 -8.71 7.12 30.72
C GLY A 314 -9.74 6.46 31.66
N PRO A 315 -10.82 5.89 31.09
CA PRO A 315 -11.96 5.33 31.82
C PRO A 315 -11.69 3.93 32.41
N ALA A 316 -10.63 3.80 33.21
CA ALA A 316 -10.23 2.53 33.82
C ALA A 316 -9.62 2.72 35.21
N THR A 317 -9.68 1.65 36.00
CA THR A 317 -8.96 1.48 37.28
C THR A 317 -8.17 0.19 37.26
N VAL A 318 -7.08 0.10 38.02
CA VAL A 318 -6.25 -1.11 38.11
C VAL A 318 -6.07 -1.54 39.58
N ASN A 319 -6.19 -2.84 39.85
CA ASN A 319 -5.88 -3.45 41.14
C ASN A 319 -5.04 -4.71 40.92
N GLY A 320 -3.77 -4.66 41.33
CA GLY A 320 -2.79 -5.68 40.95
C GLY A 320 -2.58 -5.65 39.43
N ASN A 321 -2.90 -6.74 38.75
CA ASN A 321 -2.88 -6.85 37.29
C ASN A 321 -4.28 -6.91 36.67
N ILE A 322 -5.33 -6.60 37.43
CA ILE A 322 -6.71 -6.60 36.93
C ILE A 322 -7.15 -5.17 36.62
N ILE A 323 -7.51 -4.92 35.35
CA ILE A 323 -8.15 -3.68 34.91
C ILE A 323 -9.67 -3.81 35.05
N THR A 324 -10.31 -2.75 35.56
CA THR A 324 -11.77 -2.57 35.59
C THR A 324 -12.15 -1.28 34.88
N LEU A 325 -12.99 -1.36 33.86
CA LEU A 325 -13.47 -0.21 33.08
C LEU A 325 -14.59 0.54 33.83
N THR A 326 -14.69 1.85 33.62
CA THR A 326 -15.66 2.72 34.32
C THR A 326 -17.02 2.83 33.63
N GLY A 327 -17.21 2.17 32.48
CA GLY A 327 -18.47 2.21 31.72
C GLY A 327 -18.61 3.40 30.75
N THR A 328 -17.57 4.21 30.57
CA THR A 328 -17.56 5.35 29.64
C THR A 328 -16.54 5.14 28.53
N PRO A 329 -16.79 5.58 27.28
CA PRO A 329 -15.82 5.44 26.20
C PRO A 329 -14.63 6.41 26.37
N GLY A 330 -13.47 6.05 25.83
CA GLY A 330 -12.26 6.88 25.87
C GLY A 330 -10.97 6.07 25.70
N LEU A 331 -9.87 6.76 25.42
CA LEU A 331 -8.52 6.17 25.39
C LEU A 331 -8.05 5.88 26.82
N VAL A 332 -7.54 4.67 27.05
CA VAL A 332 -6.90 4.27 28.32
C VAL A 332 -5.40 4.14 28.10
N GLU A 333 -4.62 4.71 29.01
CA GLU A 333 -3.16 4.57 29.05
C GLU A 333 -2.74 3.84 30.33
N VAL A 334 -2.05 2.71 30.15
CA VAL A 334 -1.60 1.85 31.25
C VAL A 334 -0.08 1.83 31.25
N GLU A 335 0.52 2.17 32.38
CA GLU A 335 1.97 2.13 32.58
C GLU A 335 2.35 0.86 33.35
N ALA A 336 3.39 0.17 32.88
CA ALA A 336 4.08 -0.89 33.59
C ALA A 336 5.44 -0.41 34.08
N THR A 337 5.74 -0.60 35.37
CA THR A 337 6.99 -0.17 36.02
C THR A 337 7.70 -1.30 36.75
N GLN A 338 9.03 -1.20 36.81
CA GLN A 338 9.88 -2.11 37.56
C GLN A 338 11.02 -1.33 38.23
N PRO A 339 10.98 -1.12 39.56
CA PRO A 339 11.94 -0.25 40.26
C PRO A 339 13.35 -0.83 40.39
N GLY A 340 13.55 -2.12 40.08
CA GLY A 340 14.84 -2.79 40.27
C GLY A 340 15.14 -3.14 41.72
N ASN A 341 16.41 -3.43 41.98
CA ASN A 341 16.91 -3.84 43.29
C ASN A 341 18.43 -3.55 43.42
N GLY A 342 19.11 -4.13 44.40
CA GLY A 342 20.56 -3.92 44.58
C GLY A 342 21.46 -4.52 43.49
N GLN A 343 20.91 -5.31 42.57
CA GLN A 343 21.61 -5.96 41.45
C GLN A 343 21.20 -5.38 40.10
N TYR A 344 19.93 -5.02 39.92
CA TYR A 344 19.38 -4.47 38.68
C TYR A 344 18.88 -3.04 38.88
N ASN A 345 19.24 -2.13 37.98
CA ASN A 345 18.68 -0.78 37.89
C ASN A 345 17.16 -0.85 37.60
N ALA A 346 16.43 0.23 37.84
CA ALA A 346 15.04 0.31 37.42
C ALA A 346 14.93 0.11 35.89
N ALA A 347 13.89 -0.58 35.45
CA ALA A 347 13.58 -0.66 34.02
C ALA A 347 12.91 0.64 33.57
N GLU A 348 13.14 1.05 32.32
CA GLU A 348 12.35 2.11 31.70
C GLU A 348 10.86 1.69 31.68
N PRO A 349 9.93 2.57 32.12
CA PRO A 349 8.51 2.29 32.07
C PRO A 349 8.02 2.01 30.65
N VAL A 350 7.11 1.05 30.51
CA VAL A 350 6.48 0.72 29.22
C VAL A 350 4.99 1.06 29.32
N ILE A 351 4.49 1.84 28.36
CA ILE A 351 3.09 2.27 28.31
C ILE A 351 2.38 1.51 27.19
N GLN A 352 1.21 0.95 27.51
CA GLN A 352 0.27 0.39 26.54
C GLN A 352 -1.01 1.21 26.51
N ARG A 353 -1.59 1.35 25.32
CA ARG A 353 -2.78 2.16 25.08
C ARG A 353 -3.86 1.35 24.37
N PHE A 354 -5.12 1.53 24.77
CA PHE A 354 -6.26 0.91 24.09
C PHE A 354 -7.51 1.78 24.20
N ASN A 355 -8.38 1.72 23.19
CA ASN A 355 -9.66 2.42 23.19
C ASN A 355 -10.72 1.61 23.92
N VAL A 356 -11.54 2.29 24.72
CA VAL A 356 -12.81 1.80 25.24
C VAL A 356 -13.92 2.43 24.41
N LEU A 357 -14.75 1.59 23.79
CA LEU A 357 -15.76 2.01 22.82
C LEU A 357 -17.16 1.66 23.31
N ASP A 358 -18.12 2.55 23.04
CA ASP A 358 -19.53 2.29 23.34
C ASP A 358 -20.22 1.71 22.08
N PRO A 359 -20.66 0.45 22.13
CA PRO A 359 -21.28 -0.20 20.98
C PRO A 359 -22.61 0.45 20.56
N GLN A 360 -23.25 1.25 21.42
CA GLN A 360 -24.51 1.94 21.11
C GLN A 360 -24.32 3.29 20.41
N THR A 361 -23.11 3.86 20.42
CA THR A 361 -22.80 5.15 19.78
C THR A 361 -21.82 5.01 18.61
N HIS A 362 -21.08 3.91 18.53
CA HIS A 362 -20.17 3.62 17.41
C HIS A 362 -20.93 3.06 16.20
N VAL A 363 -21.43 3.96 15.35
CA VAL A 363 -22.23 3.61 14.16
C VAL A 363 -21.39 3.56 12.88
N PRO A 364 -21.82 2.81 11.85
CA PRO A 364 -21.17 2.84 10.55
C PRO A 364 -21.18 4.22 9.90
N VAL A 365 -20.12 4.53 9.15
CA VAL A 365 -20.07 5.65 8.21
C VAL A 365 -20.80 5.24 6.94
N ILE A 366 -21.63 6.13 6.40
CA ILE A 366 -22.47 5.89 5.22
C ILE A 366 -22.11 6.92 4.14
N ASP A 367 -21.98 6.44 2.91
CA ASP A 367 -21.75 7.26 1.72
C ASP A 367 -22.70 6.81 0.59
N ALA A 368 -23.83 7.51 0.46
CA ALA A 368 -24.81 7.26 -0.59
C ALA A 368 -24.21 7.46 -1.99
N ARG A 369 -24.44 6.50 -2.88
CA ARG A 369 -23.83 6.44 -4.22
C ARG A 369 -24.82 6.64 -5.36
N ASN A 370 -26.07 6.18 -5.22
CA ASN A 370 -27.11 6.39 -6.23
C ASN A 370 -28.50 6.27 -5.60
N PRO A 371 -29.48 7.09 -6.00
CA PRO A 371 -29.32 8.35 -6.73
C PRO A 371 -28.59 9.43 -5.91
N LEU A 372 -28.15 10.49 -6.56
CA LEU A 372 -27.63 11.70 -5.93
C LEU A 372 -28.78 12.61 -5.46
N PRO A 373 -28.54 13.52 -4.51
CA PRO A 373 -29.50 14.58 -4.19
C PRO A 373 -29.88 15.41 -5.43
N GLY A 374 -31.17 15.66 -5.63
CA GLY A 374 -31.69 16.43 -6.77
C GLY A 374 -32.47 15.60 -7.78
N ASN A 375 -32.35 15.94 -9.07
CA ASN A 375 -33.19 15.37 -10.11
C ASN A 375 -32.80 13.94 -10.47
N VAL A 376 -33.80 13.05 -10.57
CA VAL A 376 -33.67 11.69 -11.08
C VAL A 376 -34.58 11.52 -12.28
N PHE A 377 -34.02 11.26 -13.45
CA PHE A 377 -34.80 11.21 -14.70
C PHE A 377 -35.24 9.78 -15.02
N VAL A 378 -36.55 9.54 -15.06
CA VAL A 378 -37.15 8.20 -15.24
C VAL A 378 -38.37 8.31 -16.17
N PRO A 379 -38.21 8.30 -17.51
CA PRO A 379 -39.31 8.52 -18.43
C PRO A 379 -40.44 7.49 -18.32
N THR A 380 -40.10 6.25 -18.00
CA THR A 380 -41.07 5.19 -17.67
C THR A 380 -40.80 4.73 -16.24
N LEU A 381 -41.71 5.03 -15.31
CA LEU A 381 -41.58 4.66 -13.89
C LEU A 381 -41.28 3.17 -13.74
N SER A 382 -40.05 2.87 -13.34
CA SER A 382 -39.47 1.54 -13.24
C SER A 382 -38.51 1.50 -12.04
N PRO A 383 -38.12 0.32 -11.54
CA PRO A 383 -37.18 0.23 -10.43
C PRO A 383 -35.84 0.94 -10.70
N ILE A 384 -35.53 1.97 -9.94
CA ILE A 384 -34.22 2.64 -9.95
C ILE A 384 -33.26 1.97 -8.97
N GLN A 385 -31.97 1.97 -9.28
CA GLN A 385 -30.95 1.41 -8.40
C GLN A 385 -30.67 2.36 -7.24
N LEU A 386 -30.75 1.85 -6.02
CA LEU A 386 -30.26 2.48 -4.81
C LEU A 386 -28.88 1.91 -4.51
N ALA A 387 -27.91 2.74 -4.17
CA ALA A 387 -26.56 2.30 -3.85
C ALA A 387 -25.95 3.13 -2.72
N ALA A 388 -25.17 2.48 -1.86
CA ALA A 388 -24.41 3.13 -0.80
C ALA A 388 -23.13 2.33 -0.50
N ILE A 389 -22.13 3.02 0.04
CA ILE A 389 -20.99 2.39 0.72
C ILE A 389 -21.21 2.55 2.23
N SER A 390 -20.93 1.49 2.99
CA SER A 390 -20.88 1.58 4.45
C SER A 390 -19.66 0.88 5.03
N THR A 391 -18.97 1.59 5.94
CA THR A 391 -17.76 1.11 6.61
C THR A 391 -17.84 1.42 8.11
N ILE A 392 -17.08 0.68 8.93
CA ILE A 392 -17.01 0.91 10.38
C ILE A 392 -15.57 0.67 10.86
N GLY A 393 -15.09 1.52 11.75
CA GLY A 393 -13.77 1.37 12.38
C GLY A 393 -13.76 0.29 13.47
N PHE A 394 -12.57 -0.15 13.86
CA PHE A 394 -12.32 -1.21 14.85
C PHE A 394 -12.93 -2.56 14.45
N PRO A 395 -12.49 -3.16 13.32
CA PRO A 395 -13.04 -4.40 12.78
C PRO A 395 -12.89 -5.62 13.70
N GLU A 396 -12.01 -5.54 14.70
CA GLU A 396 -11.86 -6.56 15.74
C GLU A 396 -13.02 -6.57 16.76
N LEU A 397 -13.83 -5.51 16.80
CA LEU A 397 -15.03 -5.39 17.66
C LEU A 397 -16.32 -5.22 16.86
N PHE A 398 -16.26 -4.50 15.73
CA PHE A 398 -17.43 -4.08 14.98
C PHE A 398 -17.42 -4.55 13.54
N ASN A 399 -18.61 -4.85 13.01
CA ASN A 399 -18.84 -5.02 11.58
C ASN A 399 -20.15 -4.34 11.18
N VAL A 400 -20.31 -4.07 9.88
CA VAL A 400 -21.59 -3.62 9.32
C VAL A 400 -22.52 -4.83 9.23
N ALA A 401 -23.53 -4.87 10.09
CA ALA A 401 -24.45 -6.00 10.18
C ALA A 401 -25.46 -6.01 9.04
N TRP A 402 -26.00 -4.84 8.68
CA TRP A 402 -26.92 -4.69 7.56
C TRP A 402 -26.99 -3.25 7.07
N VAL A 403 -27.40 -3.09 5.81
CA VAL A 403 -27.78 -1.80 5.22
C VAL A 403 -29.19 -1.91 4.64
N ARG A 404 -29.99 -0.87 4.86
CA ARG A 404 -31.38 -0.77 4.40
C ARG A 404 -31.64 0.60 3.80
N PHE A 405 -32.50 0.65 2.80
CA PHE A 405 -33.04 1.88 2.27
C PHE A 405 -34.49 2.04 2.71
N ARG A 406 -34.86 3.22 3.21
CA ARG A 406 -36.25 3.56 3.50
C ARG A 406 -36.71 4.73 2.63
N VAL A 407 -37.79 4.52 1.87
CA VAL A 407 -38.38 5.53 0.99
C VAL A 407 -39.90 5.50 1.18
N ASN A 408 -40.52 6.63 1.56
CA ASN A 408 -41.95 6.73 1.86
C ASN A 408 -42.46 5.67 2.88
N GLY A 409 -41.63 5.33 3.87
CA GLY A 409 -41.97 4.31 4.87
C GLY A 409 -41.81 2.85 4.39
N GLN A 410 -41.58 2.61 3.09
CA GLN A 410 -41.17 1.29 2.60
C GLN A 410 -39.69 1.07 2.93
N THR A 411 -39.38 -0.02 3.63
CA THR A 411 -38.01 -0.44 3.92
C THR A 411 -37.60 -1.55 2.97
N ILE A 412 -36.38 -1.45 2.44
CA ILE A 412 -35.81 -2.36 1.44
C ILE A 412 -34.45 -2.80 1.95
N ASP A 413 -34.27 -4.11 2.10
CA ASP A 413 -32.96 -4.68 2.43
C ASP A 413 -32.01 -4.50 1.25
N ALA A 414 -30.79 -4.03 1.53
CA ALA A 414 -29.77 -3.92 0.52
C ALA A 414 -29.02 -5.25 0.35
N GLN A 415 -28.73 -5.60 -0.89
CA GLN A 415 -27.76 -6.64 -1.21
C GLN A 415 -26.37 -6.18 -0.80
N ASN A 416 -25.65 -7.03 -0.07
CA ASN A 416 -24.27 -6.81 0.35
C ASN A 416 -23.31 -7.49 -0.63
N PHE A 417 -22.31 -6.76 -1.13
CA PHE A 417 -21.26 -7.30 -2.01
C PHE A 417 -19.97 -7.66 -1.25
N TRP A 418 -20.01 -7.62 0.09
CA TRP A 418 -18.92 -8.02 1.00
C TRP A 418 -17.62 -7.22 0.84
N ASN A 419 -17.69 -6.06 0.21
CA ASN A 419 -16.59 -5.11 0.00
C ASN A 419 -16.98 -3.69 0.47
N GLY A 420 -18.03 -3.59 1.30
CA GLY A 420 -18.59 -2.32 1.77
C GLY A 420 -19.61 -1.69 0.82
N HIS A 421 -19.83 -2.24 -0.38
CA HIS A 421 -20.86 -1.78 -1.31
C HIS A 421 -22.20 -2.49 -1.06
N PHE A 422 -23.27 -1.71 -1.15
CA PHE A 422 -24.63 -2.17 -0.95
C PHE A 422 -25.54 -1.60 -2.04
N THR A 423 -26.38 -2.44 -2.64
CA THR A 423 -27.37 -1.99 -3.63
C THR A 423 -28.76 -2.52 -3.36
N ALA A 424 -29.78 -1.80 -3.82
CA ALA A 424 -31.18 -2.23 -3.78
C ALA A 424 -31.93 -1.65 -4.98
N TRP A 425 -33.19 -2.02 -5.15
CA TRP A 425 -34.05 -1.51 -6.22
C TRP A 425 -35.35 -0.97 -5.64
N TRP A 426 -35.75 0.22 -6.08
CA TRP A 426 -37.00 0.86 -5.65
C TRP A 426 -37.77 1.42 -6.84
N THR A 427 -39.07 1.18 -6.89
CA THR A 427 -39.93 1.75 -7.95
C THR A 427 -40.63 3.00 -7.43
N PRO A 428 -40.40 4.18 -8.04
CA PRO A 428 -41.14 5.37 -7.66
C PRO A 428 -42.64 5.19 -7.94
N PRO A 429 -43.54 5.45 -6.97
CA PRO A 429 -44.98 5.33 -7.18
C PRO A 429 -45.57 6.44 -8.06
N GLY A 430 -44.78 7.50 -8.30
CA GLY A 430 -45.16 8.65 -9.12
C GLY A 430 -43.96 9.57 -9.37
N TYR A 431 -44.20 10.64 -10.13
CA TYR A 431 -43.26 11.75 -10.25
C TYR A 431 -43.42 12.70 -9.07
N GLY A 432 -42.32 13.28 -8.59
CA GLY A 432 -42.34 14.17 -7.44
C GLY A 432 -41.12 14.02 -6.53
N ASN A 433 -41.22 14.61 -5.34
CA ASN A 433 -40.13 14.65 -4.38
C ASN A 433 -40.20 13.48 -3.40
N TYR A 434 -39.04 12.90 -3.11
CA TYR A 434 -38.88 11.81 -2.17
C TYR A 434 -37.64 12.00 -1.31
N THR A 435 -37.65 11.41 -0.11
CA THR A 435 -36.46 11.29 0.73
C THR A 435 -36.13 9.82 0.88
N ILE A 436 -34.88 9.48 0.55
CA ILE A 436 -34.29 8.17 0.75
C ILE A 436 -33.47 8.24 2.03
N GLU A 437 -33.80 7.41 3.00
CA GLU A 437 -33.02 7.24 4.23
C GLU A 437 -32.16 5.99 4.07
N VAL A 438 -30.85 6.16 4.03
CA VAL A 438 -29.88 5.07 4.04
C VAL A 438 -29.55 4.76 5.48
N LEU A 439 -29.91 3.56 5.92
CA LEU A 439 -29.74 3.07 7.29
C LEU A 439 -28.64 2.01 7.30
N SER A 440 -27.66 2.13 8.20
CA SER A 440 -26.60 1.14 8.36
C SER A 440 -26.39 0.81 9.83
N ALA A 441 -26.40 -0.47 10.18
CA ALA A 441 -26.27 -0.91 11.57
C ALA A 441 -24.96 -1.64 11.84
N ASN A 442 -24.45 -1.47 13.06
CA ASN A 442 -23.40 -2.35 13.57
C ASN A 442 -23.98 -3.66 14.13
N ASN A 443 -23.10 -4.61 14.45
CA ASN A 443 -23.41 -5.91 15.08
C ASN A 443 -24.03 -5.82 16.49
N TYR A 444 -24.14 -4.64 17.09
CA TYR A 444 -24.80 -4.39 18.38
C TYR A 444 -26.11 -3.61 18.25
N GLY A 445 -26.59 -3.40 17.02
CA GLY A 445 -27.88 -2.77 16.73
C GLY A 445 -27.88 -1.24 16.72
N ALA A 446 -26.73 -0.58 16.88
CA ALA A 446 -26.65 0.87 16.71
C ALA A 446 -26.72 1.22 15.22
N VAL A 447 -27.56 2.20 14.87
CA VAL A 447 -27.90 2.52 13.47
C VAL A 447 -27.46 3.95 13.15
N GLY A 448 -26.61 4.09 12.13
CA GLY A 448 -26.36 5.35 11.45
C GLY A 448 -27.39 5.60 10.35
N THR A 449 -27.65 6.87 10.05
CA THR A 449 -28.62 7.28 9.01
C THR A 449 -28.05 8.40 8.16
N GLN A 450 -28.20 8.30 6.83
CA GLN A 450 -27.94 9.38 5.88
C GLN A 450 -29.18 9.62 5.01
N ASN A 451 -29.58 10.88 4.84
CA ASN A 451 -30.75 11.25 4.04
C ASN A 451 -30.35 11.80 2.67
N VAL A 452 -31.03 11.35 1.62
CA VAL A 452 -30.87 11.82 0.23
C VAL A 452 -32.23 12.28 -0.29
N SER A 453 -32.34 13.58 -0.60
CA SER A 453 -33.57 14.17 -1.15
C SER A 453 -33.53 14.20 -2.67
N ILE A 454 -34.53 13.59 -3.32
CA ILE A 454 -34.60 13.48 -4.79
C ILE A 454 -35.92 14.00 -5.36
N SER A 455 -35.90 14.35 -6.65
CA SER A 455 -37.05 14.74 -7.46
C SER A 455 -37.11 13.86 -8.70
N VAL A 456 -38.08 12.94 -8.77
CA VAL A 456 -38.26 12.03 -9.90
C VAL A 456 -39.02 12.74 -11.02
N LEU A 457 -38.43 12.81 -12.22
CA LEU A 457 -38.93 13.58 -13.36
C LEU A 457 -39.10 12.70 -14.62
N PRO A 458 -40.08 12.99 -15.51
CA PRO A 458 -40.40 12.16 -16.68
C PRO A 458 -39.50 12.39 -17.89
N ALA A 459 -38.64 13.41 -17.90
CA ALA A 459 -37.84 13.74 -19.07
C ALA A 459 -36.51 14.37 -18.66
N ALA A 460 -35.44 13.92 -19.32
CA ALA A 460 -34.13 14.55 -19.27
C ALA A 460 -33.93 15.48 -20.46
N THR A 461 -32.92 16.35 -20.34
CA THR A 461 -32.32 17.07 -21.47
C THR A 461 -30.89 16.60 -21.64
N ASN A 462 -30.29 16.89 -22.80
CA ASN A 462 -28.86 16.69 -23.00
C ASN A 462 -28.08 17.40 -21.88
N VAL A 463 -27.07 16.72 -21.34
CA VAL A 463 -26.22 17.27 -20.29
C VAL A 463 -24.77 16.84 -20.54
N SER A 464 -23.84 17.72 -20.25
CA SER A 464 -22.41 17.46 -20.30
C SER A 464 -21.86 17.54 -18.88
N VAL A 465 -21.11 16.54 -18.45
CA VAL A 465 -20.53 16.46 -17.11
C VAL A 465 -19.04 16.19 -17.22
N GLU A 466 -18.23 17.03 -16.59
CA GLU A 466 -16.79 16.81 -16.43
C GLU A 466 -16.60 15.77 -15.32
N ALA A 467 -16.15 14.56 -15.67
CA ALA A 467 -15.89 13.50 -14.70
C ALA A 467 -14.63 13.79 -13.89
N TYR A 468 -13.61 14.33 -14.54
CA TYR A 468 -12.40 14.86 -13.91
C TYR A 468 -11.64 15.75 -14.90
N LYS A 469 -10.74 16.55 -14.33
CA LYS A 469 -9.94 17.54 -15.05
C LYS A 469 -8.56 17.67 -14.46
N ASP A 470 -7.59 18.05 -15.29
CA ASP A 470 -6.23 18.39 -14.92
C ASP A 470 -5.50 17.24 -14.19
N ILE A 471 -5.86 16.00 -14.52
CA ILE A 471 -5.25 14.81 -13.91
C ILE A 471 -3.90 14.56 -14.58
N TRP A 472 -2.83 15.03 -13.94
CA TRP A 472 -1.47 14.82 -14.43
C TRP A 472 -0.91 13.47 -13.98
N LEU A 473 -0.76 12.54 -14.93
CA LEU A 473 -0.04 11.30 -14.70
C LEU A 473 1.43 11.46 -15.13
N SER A 474 2.33 11.22 -14.19
CA SER A 474 3.77 11.50 -14.29
C SER A 474 4.58 10.37 -13.63
N PRO A 475 5.92 10.41 -13.62
CA PRO A 475 6.73 9.34 -13.03
C PRO A 475 6.55 9.21 -11.52
N THR A 476 6.16 10.28 -10.83
CA THR A 476 5.91 10.27 -9.38
C THR A 476 4.47 9.90 -9.04
N VAL A 477 3.55 10.09 -9.98
CA VAL A 477 2.11 9.84 -9.82
C VAL A 477 1.60 9.13 -11.08
N SER A 478 1.77 7.81 -11.14
CA SER A 478 1.38 6.99 -12.30
C SER A 478 -0.10 6.58 -12.29
N THR A 479 -0.78 6.72 -11.15
CA THR A 479 -2.21 6.41 -10.99
C THR A 479 -2.87 7.45 -10.10
N GLN A 480 -4.08 7.87 -10.46
CA GLN A 480 -4.93 8.71 -9.63
C GLN A 480 -6.37 8.17 -9.62
N THR A 481 -7.07 8.38 -8.51
CA THR A 481 -8.49 8.07 -8.36
C THR A 481 -9.25 9.34 -8.07
N MET A 482 -10.37 9.53 -8.76
CA MET A 482 -11.21 10.71 -8.73
C MET A 482 -12.64 10.28 -8.50
N GLU A 483 -13.48 11.16 -7.99
CA GLU A 483 -14.91 10.88 -7.82
C GLU A 483 -15.70 11.96 -8.54
N ALA A 484 -16.72 11.54 -9.31
CA ALA A 484 -17.60 12.42 -10.05
C ALA A 484 -19.05 12.21 -9.65
N GLU A 485 -19.80 13.30 -9.64
CA GLU A 485 -21.25 13.29 -9.51
C GLU A 485 -21.89 13.29 -10.89
N LEU A 486 -22.35 12.12 -11.33
CA LEU A 486 -22.97 11.93 -12.63
C LEU A 486 -24.51 12.00 -12.50
N PRO A 487 -25.25 12.30 -13.59
CA PRO A 487 -26.71 12.34 -13.56
C PRO A 487 -27.29 11.05 -12.99
N SER A 488 -28.35 11.17 -12.19
CA SER A 488 -29.11 10.01 -11.71
C SER A 488 -30.28 9.76 -12.67
N PHE A 489 -30.36 8.57 -13.27
CA PHE A 489 -31.37 8.30 -14.28
C PHE A 489 -31.64 6.81 -14.46
N LEU A 490 -32.78 6.51 -15.10
CA LEU A 490 -33.09 5.20 -15.66
C LEU A 490 -33.87 5.39 -16.96
N GLY A 491 -33.34 4.89 -18.06
CA GLY A 491 -34.01 4.95 -19.37
C GLY A 491 -34.19 6.35 -19.96
N ALA A 492 -33.44 7.35 -19.48
CA ALA A 492 -33.56 8.75 -19.91
C ALA A 492 -32.54 9.20 -20.97
N TYR A 493 -31.49 8.40 -21.18
CA TYR A 493 -30.43 8.65 -22.13
C TYR A 493 -30.20 7.40 -22.97
N ASP A 494 -30.02 7.56 -24.28
CA ASP A 494 -29.71 6.49 -25.22
C ASP A 494 -28.26 6.54 -25.72
N GLN A 495 -27.52 7.61 -25.43
CA GLN A 495 -26.09 7.73 -25.69
C GLN A 495 -25.33 8.41 -24.56
N ILE A 496 -24.13 7.90 -24.28
CA ILE A 496 -23.10 8.56 -23.47
C ILE A 496 -21.83 8.64 -24.31
N ILE A 497 -21.53 9.84 -24.81
CA ILE A 497 -20.32 10.09 -25.59
C ILE A 497 -19.28 10.72 -24.69
N ALA A 498 -18.16 10.04 -24.49
CA ALA A 498 -17.04 10.58 -23.75
C ALA A 498 -16.12 11.38 -24.68
N THR A 499 -15.58 12.48 -24.17
CA THR A 499 -14.45 13.21 -24.75
C THR A 499 -13.28 13.11 -23.78
N LEU A 500 -12.19 12.45 -24.22
CA LEU A 500 -10.93 12.38 -23.49
C LEU A 500 -9.98 13.41 -24.09
N ASN A 501 -9.70 14.48 -23.35
CA ASN A 501 -8.68 15.45 -23.74
C ASN A 501 -7.35 15.11 -23.08
N VAL A 502 -6.29 15.15 -23.87
CA VAL A 502 -4.93 14.81 -23.47
C VAL A 502 -4.06 16.03 -23.70
N HIS A 503 -3.62 16.67 -22.62
CA HIS A 503 -2.90 17.93 -22.65
C HIS A 503 -1.42 17.76 -22.27
N CYS A 504 -0.59 18.71 -22.70
CA CYS A 504 0.77 18.81 -22.22
C CYS A 504 0.80 19.44 -20.84
N PRO A 505 1.36 18.76 -19.82
CA PRO A 505 1.60 19.35 -18.51
C PRO A 505 2.63 20.49 -18.57
N PRO A 506 2.80 21.26 -17.48
CA PRO A 506 3.94 22.16 -17.32
C PRO A 506 5.25 21.41 -17.61
N GLY A 507 6.10 21.97 -18.46
CA GLY A 507 7.33 21.32 -18.92
C GLY A 507 7.20 20.52 -20.24
N GLY A 508 5.99 20.42 -20.80
CA GLY A 508 5.74 19.79 -22.09
C GLY A 508 5.21 18.35 -21.99
N CYS A 509 4.70 17.83 -23.09
CA CYS A 509 4.19 16.46 -23.16
C CYS A 509 5.31 15.42 -23.02
N GLY A 510 4.98 14.26 -22.45
CA GLY A 510 5.80 13.06 -22.54
C GLY A 510 6.16 12.76 -24.00
N PRO A 511 7.44 12.50 -24.33
CA PRO A 511 7.86 12.30 -25.71
C PRO A 511 7.54 10.90 -26.22
N TRP A 512 7.11 9.96 -25.35
CA TRP A 512 6.88 8.56 -25.69
C TRP A 512 5.41 8.17 -25.63
N ASP A 513 5.08 7.15 -26.40
CA ASP A 513 3.81 6.44 -26.40
C ASP A 513 3.75 5.40 -25.27
N ARG A 514 2.81 5.62 -24.35
CA ARG A 514 2.57 4.83 -23.14
C ARG A 514 1.15 4.31 -23.15
N VAL A 515 0.95 3.11 -22.61
CA VAL A 515 -0.39 2.60 -22.37
C VAL A 515 -0.98 3.31 -21.15
N ALA A 516 -2.15 3.90 -21.34
CA ALA A 516 -2.96 4.52 -20.33
C ALA A 516 -4.32 3.81 -20.23
N TYR A 517 -4.79 3.62 -19.00
CA TYR A 517 -6.03 2.95 -18.66
C TYR A 517 -6.95 3.95 -17.95
N PHE A 518 -8.21 3.98 -18.35
CA PHE A 518 -9.25 4.72 -17.64
C PHE A 518 -10.40 3.78 -17.27
N GLU A 519 -10.70 3.76 -15.99
CA GLU A 519 -11.61 2.82 -15.38
C GLU A 519 -12.69 3.57 -14.59
N ALA A 520 -13.88 2.99 -14.52
CA ALA A 520 -14.96 3.45 -13.66
C ALA A 520 -15.37 2.34 -12.70
N LYS A 521 -15.65 2.70 -11.45
CA LYS A 521 -16.10 1.76 -10.43
C LYS A 521 -17.63 1.61 -10.48
N ASP A 522 -18.11 0.39 -10.64
CA ASP A 522 -19.54 0.08 -10.60
C ASP A 522 -20.12 0.22 -9.18
N LYS A 523 -21.44 0.07 -9.04
CA LYS A 523 -22.10 0.17 -7.73
C LYS A 523 -21.91 -1.09 -6.86
N GLU A 524 -21.38 -2.17 -7.43
CA GLU A 524 -21.02 -3.42 -6.76
C GLU A 524 -19.58 -3.37 -6.20
N GLY A 525 -18.78 -2.38 -6.57
CA GLY A 525 -17.41 -2.13 -6.09
C GLY A 525 -16.28 -2.54 -7.05
N ASN A 526 -16.61 -3.04 -8.23
CA ASN A 526 -15.64 -3.51 -9.22
C ASN A 526 -15.13 -2.36 -10.09
N TRP A 527 -13.82 -2.34 -10.36
CA TRP A 527 -13.22 -1.45 -11.36
C TRP A 527 -13.39 -2.07 -12.74
N ILE A 528 -13.91 -1.29 -13.69
CA ILE A 528 -14.12 -1.74 -15.07
C ILE A 528 -13.39 -0.79 -16.01
N GLU A 529 -12.55 -1.32 -16.90
CA GLU A 529 -11.92 -0.54 -17.96
C GLU A 529 -12.96 -0.07 -18.97
N ILE A 530 -13.02 1.24 -19.16
CA ILE A 530 -13.94 1.89 -20.10
C ILE A 530 -13.19 2.50 -21.28
N ILE A 531 -11.90 2.86 -21.11
CA ILE A 531 -11.05 3.39 -22.18
C ILE A 531 -9.63 2.84 -22.00
N ARG A 532 -9.08 2.29 -23.09
CA ARG A 532 -7.66 2.04 -23.26
C ARG A 532 -7.09 3.05 -24.23
N TYR A 533 -6.01 3.72 -23.88
CA TYR A 533 -5.44 4.80 -24.67
C TYR A 533 -3.94 4.63 -24.81
N ILE A 534 -3.38 4.94 -25.98
CA ILE A 534 -1.94 5.05 -26.15
C ILE A 534 -1.57 6.52 -26.28
N THR A 535 -0.68 7.01 -25.42
CA THR A 535 -0.26 8.42 -25.47
C THR A 535 0.42 8.75 -26.81
N PRO A 536 0.31 10.00 -27.28
CA PRO A 536 0.97 10.41 -28.51
C PRO A 536 2.44 10.73 -28.26
N TYR A 537 3.21 10.90 -29.33
CA TYR A 537 4.57 11.39 -29.23
C TYR A 537 4.61 12.92 -29.07
N GLY A 538 4.59 13.38 -27.82
CA GLY A 538 4.94 14.76 -27.45
C GLY A 538 3.96 15.85 -27.86
N VAL A 539 2.69 15.52 -28.14
CA VAL A 539 1.65 16.48 -28.57
C VAL A 539 0.36 16.31 -27.78
N ALA A 540 -0.45 17.36 -27.69
CA ALA A 540 -1.79 17.29 -27.11
C ALA A 540 -2.80 16.78 -28.15
N CYS A 541 -3.78 15.99 -27.72
CA CYS A 541 -4.83 15.42 -28.59
C CYS A 541 -6.18 15.35 -27.87
N SER A 542 -7.25 15.14 -28.63
CA SER A 542 -8.62 15.04 -28.12
C SER A 542 -9.32 13.90 -28.83
N HIS A 543 -10.00 13.05 -28.07
CA HIS A 543 -10.56 11.78 -28.54
C HIS A 543 -12.00 11.65 -28.12
N SER A 544 -12.79 10.95 -28.91
CA SER A 544 -14.19 10.65 -28.59
C SER A 544 -14.46 9.17 -28.64
N ILE A 545 -15.22 8.67 -27.66
CA ILE A 545 -15.62 7.25 -27.57
C ILE A 545 -17.05 7.14 -27.06
N ASP A 546 -17.82 6.22 -27.65
CA ASP A 546 -19.14 5.86 -27.18
C ASP A 546 -19.04 4.89 -25.98
N LEU A 547 -19.48 5.35 -24.80
CA LEU A 547 -19.51 4.60 -23.55
C LEU A 547 -20.92 4.17 -23.14
N THR A 548 -21.89 4.20 -24.06
CA THR A 548 -23.30 3.87 -23.78
C THR A 548 -23.48 2.51 -23.12
N ASP A 549 -22.67 1.52 -23.49
CA ASP A 549 -22.72 0.17 -22.90
C ASP A 549 -22.41 0.15 -21.39
N TYR A 550 -21.73 1.18 -20.86
CA TYR A 550 -21.36 1.34 -19.46
C TYR A 550 -22.33 2.24 -18.68
N MET A 551 -23.51 2.57 -19.22
CA MET A 551 -24.46 3.52 -18.60
C MET A 551 -24.93 3.14 -17.19
N SER A 552 -24.94 1.85 -16.82
CA SER A 552 -25.27 1.41 -15.47
C SER A 552 -24.18 1.72 -14.45
N ILE A 553 -22.94 1.92 -14.91
CA ILE A 553 -21.80 2.36 -14.11
C ILE A 553 -21.75 3.89 -14.06
N LEU A 554 -21.93 4.53 -15.23
CA LEU A 554 -21.78 5.98 -15.45
C LEU A 554 -23.03 6.77 -15.03
N GLN A 555 -23.45 6.61 -13.78
CA GLN A 555 -24.54 7.37 -13.16
C GLN A 555 -24.33 7.53 -11.66
N GLY A 556 -24.94 8.55 -11.07
CA GLY A 556 -24.75 8.86 -9.65
C GLY A 556 -23.29 9.14 -9.26
N LYS A 557 -22.95 8.95 -7.99
CA LYS A 557 -21.58 9.13 -7.49
C LYS A 557 -20.69 8.00 -7.97
N THR A 558 -19.71 8.29 -8.80
CA THR A 558 -18.88 7.28 -9.49
C THR A 558 -17.41 7.60 -9.32
N ALA A 559 -16.64 6.61 -8.84
CA ALA A 559 -15.20 6.73 -8.78
C ALA A 559 -14.60 6.35 -10.15
N PHE A 560 -13.61 7.12 -10.58
CA PHE A 560 -12.80 6.89 -11.77
C PHE A 560 -11.35 6.64 -11.36
N ARG A 561 -10.63 5.83 -12.14
CA ARG A 561 -9.20 5.61 -11.97
C ARG A 561 -8.51 5.81 -13.31
N ALA A 562 -7.47 6.63 -13.31
CA ALA A 562 -6.63 6.89 -14.47
C ALA A 562 -5.21 6.42 -14.15
N THR A 563 -4.65 5.57 -15.00
CA THR A 563 -3.33 4.96 -14.80
C THR A 563 -2.51 5.08 -16.08
N CYS A 564 -1.28 5.57 -15.99
CA CYS A 564 -0.34 5.69 -17.10
C CYS A 564 1.09 5.57 -16.53
N PRO A 565 1.63 4.35 -16.43
CA PRO A 565 3.02 4.15 -16.01
C PRO A 565 3.97 4.81 -17.02
N THR A 566 4.75 5.78 -16.55
CA THR A 566 5.71 6.49 -17.40
C THR A 566 6.96 6.89 -16.63
N LEU A 567 8.08 7.02 -17.34
CA LEU A 567 9.35 7.55 -16.83
C LEU A 567 9.64 8.97 -17.33
N ASP A 568 8.75 9.51 -18.18
CA ASP A 568 8.84 10.86 -18.75
C ASP A 568 7.78 11.79 -18.16
N ASN A 569 7.73 13.06 -18.60
CA ASN A 569 6.84 14.07 -18.04
C ASN A 569 5.34 13.70 -18.13
N GLY A 570 4.96 12.68 -18.91
CA GLY A 570 3.61 12.18 -19.02
C GLY A 570 2.63 13.20 -19.60
N PHE A 571 1.36 13.09 -19.23
CA PHE A 571 0.26 13.86 -19.82
C PHE A 571 -0.77 14.25 -18.75
N MET A 572 -1.52 15.32 -19.02
CA MET A 572 -2.70 15.67 -18.24
C MET A 572 -3.97 15.21 -18.96
N TYR A 573 -4.95 14.75 -18.21
CA TYR A 573 -6.17 14.17 -18.76
C TYR A 573 -7.41 14.84 -18.20
N ASP A 574 -8.33 15.18 -19.11
CA ASP A 574 -9.70 15.60 -18.81
C ASP A 574 -10.65 14.60 -19.43
N LEU A 575 -11.70 14.20 -18.70
CA LEU A 575 -12.76 13.34 -19.21
C LEU A 575 -14.11 14.03 -19.05
N THR A 576 -14.76 14.29 -20.17
CA THR A 576 -16.12 14.85 -20.21
C THR A 576 -17.09 13.81 -20.76
N LEU A 577 -18.26 13.68 -20.14
CA LEU A 577 -19.32 12.75 -20.53
C LEU A 577 -20.54 13.54 -21.01
N ASP A 578 -20.88 13.39 -22.30
CA ASP A 578 -22.07 13.96 -22.92
C ASP A 578 -23.20 12.94 -22.94
N TYR A 579 -24.22 13.17 -22.13
CA TYR A 579 -25.45 12.38 -22.09
C TYR A 579 -26.45 12.96 -23.08
N ARG A 580 -26.91 12.14 -24.03
CA ARG A 580 -27.93 12.52 -25.02
C ARG A 580 -29.27 11.94 -24.60
N ALA A 581 -30.24 12.83 -24.38
CA ALA A 581 -31.58 12.45 -23.94
C ALA A 581 -32.27 11.64 -25.03
N GLY A 582 -32.81 10.49 -24.65
CA GLY A 582 -33.38 9.52 -25.57
C GLY A 582 -33.77 8.24 -24.84
N ASN A 583 -34.39 7.31 -25.55
CA ASN A 583 -34.89 6.07 -24.97
C ASN A 583 -33.98 4.91 -25.39
N PRO A 584 -33.23 4.29 -24.46
CA PRO A 584 -32.39 3.16 -24.79
C PRO A 584 -33.25 1.94 -25.16
N THR A 585 -32.69 1.03 -25.97
CA THR A 585 -33.38 -0.20 -26.37
C THR A 585 -33.73 -1.10 -25.18
N HIS A 586 -32.86 -1.12 -24.16
CA HIS A 586 -33.02 -1.86 -22.92
C HIS A 586 -32.83 -0.91 -21.74
N LEU A 587 -33.68 -1.04 -20.72
CA LEU A 587 -33.64 -0.14 -19.55
C LEU A 587 -32.47 -0.43 -18.61
N TYR A 588 -31.99 -1.67 -18.58
CA TYR A 588 -30.96 -2.12 -17.67
C TYR A 588 -29.80 -2.76 -18.43
N SER A 589 -28.58 -2.45 -17.99
CA SER A 589 -27.36 -3.14 -18.40
C SER A 589 -26.54 -3.55 -17.18
N ARG A 590 -25.80 -4.66 -17.30
CA ARG A 590 -24.80 -5.10 -16.32
C ARG A 590 -23.51 -5.40 -17.07
N VAL A 591 -22.40 -4.98 -16.49
CA VAL A 591 -21.07 -5.21 -17.06
C VAL A 591 -20.31 -6.16 -16.15
N LYS A 592 -19.73 -7.22 -16.72
CA LYS A 592 -18.89 -8.18 -16.03
C LYS A 592 -17.52 -8.22 -16.70
N GLU A 593 -16.46 -8.00 -15.94
CA GLU A 593 -15.10 -8.26 -16.41
C GLU A 593 -14.89 -9.76 -16.61
N VAL A 594 -14.33 -10.13 -17.75
CA VAL A 594 -14.03 -11.51 -18.19
C VAL A 594 -12.53 -11.77 -18.04
N TRP A 595 -11.71 -10.94 -18.70
CA TRP A 595 -10.24 -10.99 -18.63
C TRP A 595 -9.69 -9.59 -18.45
N ARG A 596 -8.61 -9.45 -17.66
CA ARG A 596 -7.81 -8.22 -17.55
C ARG A 596 -6.40 -8.57 -17.10
N GLU A 597 -5.48 -8.77 -18.05
CA GLU A 597 -4.10 -9.14 -17.75
C GLU A 597 -3.19 -8.92 -18.97
N ILE A 598 -1.87 -8.85 -18.72
CA ILE A 598 -0.83 -8.89 -19.75
C ILE A 598 -0.34 -10.33 -19.90
N PHE A 599 -0.62 -10.94 -21.05
CA PHE A 599 -0.27 -12.33 -21.33
C PHE A 599 0.94 -12.45 -22.26
N PRO A 600 1.84 -13.43 -22.03
CA PRO A 600 2.91 -13.76 -22.97
C PRO A 600 2.38 -14.10 -24.37
N PHE A 601 3.06 -13.67 -25.43
CA PHE A 601 2.70 -14.02 -26.79
C PHE A 601 3.80 -14.84 -27.45
N GLY A 602 3.48 -16.05 -27.89
CA GLY A 602 4.43 -16.95 -28.54
C GLY A 602 5.39 -17.68 -27.59
N ASP A 603 5.13 -17.71 -26.27
CA ASP A 603 5.93 -18.53 -25.35
C ASP A 603 5.77 -20.02 -25.69
N TYR A 604 6.88 -20.65 -26.04
CA TYR A 604 6.93 -22.07 -26.40
C TYR A 604 6.35 -22.99 -25.32
N ALA A 605 6.47 -22.63 -24.03
CA ALA A 605 5.93 -23.43 -22.93
C ALA A 605 4.39 -23.36 -22.85
N ASN A 606 3.79 -22.24 -23.27
CA ASN A 606 2.34 -22.05 -23.28
C ASN A 606 1.92 -20.99 -24.31
N LEU A 607 1.49 -21.45 -25.48
CA LEU A 607 1.01 -20.59 -26.56
C LEU A 607 -0.40 -20.02 -26.30
N GLN A 608 -1.15 -20.60 -25.36
CA GLN A 608 -2.54 -20.24 -25.04
C GLN A 608 -2.67 -19.88 -23.55
N PRO A 609 -2.10 -18.74 -23.13
CA PRO A 609 -2.02 -18.36 -21.71
C PRO A 609 -3.33 -17.77 -21.15
N VAL A 610 -4.30 -17.41 -21.98
CA VAL A 610 -5.56 -16.83 -21.52
C VAL A 610 -6.44 -17.94 -20.95
N PRO A 611 -6.86 -17.86 -19.67
CA PRO A 611 -7.69 -18.89 -19.06
C PRO A 611 -9.12 -18.88 -19.62
N ASP A 612 -9.75 -20.04 -19.69
CA ASP A 612 -11.18 -20.14 -19.99
C ASP A 612 -12.02 -19.43 -18.91
N PHE A 613 -13.13 -18.82 -19.32
CA PHE A 613 -14.03 -18.08 -18.44
C PHE A 613 -15.46 -18.60 -18.55
N GLN A 614 -15.98 -19.09 -17.43
CA GLN A 614 -17.37 -19.56 -17.33
C GLN A 614 -18.29 -18.45 -16.85
N TYR A 615 -19.43 -18.28 -17.51
CA TYR A 615 -20.43 -17.29 -17.17
C TYR A 615 -21.85 -17.86 -17.26
N GLU A 616 -22.64 -17.61 -16.22
CA GLU A 616 -24.07 -17.89 -16.20
C GLU A 616 -24.84 -16.58 -16.46
N PHE A 617 -25.62 -16.54 -17.52
CA PHE A 617 -26.49 -15.39 -17.78
C PHE A 617 -27.57 -15.31 -16.70
N PRO A 618 -27.81 -14.12 -16.10
CA PRO A 618 -29.01 -13.91 -15.30
C PRO A 618 -30.27 -14.26 -16.10
N GLU A 619 -31.24 -14.92 -15.46
CA GLU A 619 -32.45 -15.46 -16.13
C GLU A 619 -33.23 -14.41 -16.95
N ASN A 620 -33.18 -13.14 -16.53
CA ASN A 620 -33.88 -12.04 -17.19
C ASN A 620 -33.06 -11.34 -18.29
N THR A 621 -31.88 -11.86 -18.64
CA THR A 621 -31.05 -11.34 -19.73
C THR A 621 -31.78 -11.55 -21.07
N VAL A 622 -31.86 -10.51 -21.90
CA VAL A 622 -32.51 -10.57 -23.22
C VAL A 622 -31.55 -10.35 -24.39
N ALA A 623 -30.38 -9.76 -24.12
CA ALA A 623 -29.32 -9.56 -25.09
C ALA A 623 -27.97 -9.49 -24.36
N SER A 624 -26.90 -9.85 -25.05
CA SER A 624 -25.54 -9.72 -24.51
C SER A 624 -24.49 -9.56 -25.60
N LYS A 625 -23.37 -8.94 -25.26
CA LYS A 625 -22.18 -8.83 -26.12
C LYS A 625 -20.89 -8.87 -25.30
N LEU A 626 -19.81 -9.29 -25.94
CA LEU A 626 -18.44 -9.08 -25.46
C LEU A 626 -17.86 -7.82 -26.07
N LYS A 627 -17.08 -7.10 -25.26
CA LYS A 627 -16.24 -5.98 -25.66
C LYS A 627 -14.80 -6.36 -25.34
N LEU A 628 -14.00 -6.64 -26.36
CA LEU A 628 -12.61 -7.07 -26.21
C LEU A 628 -11.68 -5.96 -26.73
N VAL A 629 -10.65 -5.64 -25.97
CA VAL A 629 -9.52 -4.83 -26.42
C VAL A 629 -8.23 -5.62 -26.19
N SER A 630 -7.32 -5.58 -27.16
CA SER A 630 -6.00 -6.19 -27.04
C SER A 630 -4.95 -5.29 -27.68
N THR A 631 -3.80 -5.11 -27.04
CA THR A 631 -2.68 -4.32 -27.56
C THR A 631 -1.39 -5.12 -27.45
N GLY A 632 -0.66 -5.27 -28.56
CA GLY A 632 0.61 -6.01 -28.59
C GLY A 632 1.80 -5.13 -28.25
N HIS A 633 2.71 -5.64 -27.41
CA HIS A 633 3.92 -4.95 -26.95
C HIS A 633 5.16 -5.85 -27.02
N GLY A 634 6.33 -5.21 -27.00
CA GLY A 634 7.62 -5.86 -27.30
C GLY A 634 7.94 -5.79 -28.79
N TRP A 635 9.22 -5.65 -29.13
CA TRP A 635 9.71 -5.57 -30.52
C TRP A 635 11.25 -5.68 -30.58
N GLY A 636 11.79 -5.74 -31.81
CA GLY A 636 13.23 -5.64 -32.06
C GLY A 636 13.95 -6.98 -32.12
N ASN A 637 15.28 -6.95 -32.14
CA ASN A 637 16.14 -8.14 -32.33
C ASN A 637 16.17 -9.10 -31.13
N LEU A 638 15.47 -8.74 -30.05
CA LEU A 638 15.24 -9.59 -28.89
C LEU A 638 14.02 -10.48 -29.07
N ASN A 639 13.19 -10.22 -30.10
CA ASN A 639 11.92 -10.90 -30.33
C ASN A 639 11.82 -11.40 -31.77
N THR A 640 11.18 -12.55 -31.98
CA THR A 640 10.96 -13.09 -33.33
C THR A 640 9.99 -12.21 -34.11
N GLY A 641 10.37 -11.79 -35.33
CA GLY A 641 9.46 -11.12 -36.26
C GLY A 641 8.92 -9.76 -35.79
N ASN A 642 9.64 -9.06 -34.90
CA ASN A 642 9.21 -7.80 -34.26
C ASN A 642 7.89 -7.90 -33.48
N ALA A 643 7.56 -9.09 -32.97
CA ALA A 643 6.41 -9.25 -32.10
C ALA A 643 6.65 -8.66 -30.71
N ALA A 644 5.59 -8.27 -30.00
CA ALA A 644 4.19 -8.28 -30.45
C ALA A 644 3.74 -6.96 -31.10
N GLU A 645 4.44 -5.84 -30.91
CA GLU A 645 3.99 -4.51 -31.33
C GLU A 645 3.73 -4.40 -32.84
N PHE A 646 4.62 -4.96 -33.66
CA PHE A 646 4.55 -4.86 -35.13
C PHE A 646 4.15 -6.17 -35.80
N TYR A 647 3.64 -7.13 -35.04
CA TYR A 647 3.25 -8.43 -35.58
C TYR A 647 1.75 -8.49 -35.87
N ASN A 648 1.40 -8.66 -37.14
CA ASN A 648 0.02 -8.76 -37.57
C ASN A 648 -0.50 -10.18 -37.35
N ALA A 649 -1.40 -10.33 -36.37
CA ALA A 649 -2.01 -11.61 -36.02
C ALA A 649 -3.54 -11.52 -35.96
N THR A 650 -4.19 -12.64 -36.26
CA THR A 650 -5.62 -12.84 -36.01
C THR A 650 -5.78 -13.88 -34.90
N HIS A 651 -6.45 -13.48 -33.82
CA HIS A 651 -6.74 -14.31 -32.66
C HIS A 651 -8.18 -14.83 -32.75
N ASP A 652 -8.49 -15.89 -32.01
CA ASP A 652 -9.78 -16.57 -32.11
C ASP A 652 -10.50 -16.62 -30.77
N LEU A 653 -11.82 -16.41 -30.80
CA LEU A 653 -12.69 -16.50 -29.64
C LEU A 653 -13.59 -17.74 -29.77
N TYR A 654 -13.59 -18.55 -28.72
CA TYR A 654 -14.37 -19.77 -28.59
C TYR A 654 -15.53 -19.55 -27.64
N VAL A 655 -16.69 -20.12 -27.97
CA VAL A 655 -17.84 -20.21 -27.08
C VAL A 655 -18.25 -21.67 -26.99
N ASN A 656 -18.26 -22.23 -25.78
CA ASN A 656 -18.55 -23.64 -25.50
C ASN A 656 -17.66 -24.60 -26.32
N GLY A 657 -16.36 -24.30 -26.38
CA GLY A 657 -15.36 -25.10 -27.10
C GLY A 657 -15.42 -24.99 -28.64
N VAL A 658 -16.28 -24.14 -29.20
CA VAL A 658 -16.39 -23.93 -30.66
C VAL A 658 -15.85 -22.55 -31.03
N LYS A 659 -14.95 -22.47 -32.02
CA LYS A 659 -14.49 -21.18 -32.58
C LYS A 659 -15.68 -20.42 -33.18
N LYS A 660 -15.96 -19.23 -32.67
CA LYS A 660 -17.10 -18.41 -33.09
C LYS A 660 -16.72 -17.09 -33.70
N PHE A 661 -15.72 -16.42 -33.13
CA PHE A 661 -15.28 -15.13 -33.63
C PHE A 661 -13.77 -15.14 -33.88
N SER A 662 -13.33 -14.19 -34.68
CA SER A 662 -11.91 -13.90 -34.89
C SER A 662 -11.69 -12.41 -34.71
N GLN A 663 -10.56 -12.05 -34.10
CA GLN A 663 -10.11 -10.68 -33.90
C GLN A 663 -8.84 -10.46 -34.71
N LEU A 664 -8.92 -9.63 -35.75
CA LEU A 664 -7.71 -9.12 -36.40
C LEU A 664 -7.10 -8.04 -35.49
N ASN A 665 -6.03 -8.39 -34.78
CA ASN A 665 -5.39 -7.48 -33.83
C ASN A 665 -4.37 -6.60 -34.56
N TRP A 666 -4.87 -5.68 -35.40
CA TRP A 666 -4.04 -4.83 -36.25
C TRP A 666 -4.73 -3.50 -36.55
N ASN A 667 -4.00 -2.39 -36.45
CA ASN A 667 -4.56 -1.06 -36.69
C ASN A 667 -3.74 -0.26 -37.71
N THR A 668 -4.44 0.50 -38.56
CA THR A 668 -3.79 1.41 -39.51
C THR A 668 -3.58 2.78 -38.88
N CYS A 669 -2.34 3.24 -38.78
CA CYS A 669 -2.00 4.44 -38.00
C CYS A 669 -1.68 5.67 -38.85
N ASN A 670 -1.71 5.56 -40.18
CA ASN A 670 -1.54 6.70 -41.09
C ASN A 670 -2.64 6.72 -42.16
N PRO A 671 -3.58 7.68 -42.13
CA PRO A 671 -3.72 8.71 -41.08
C PRO A 671 -4.04 8.10 -39.71
N ASN A 672 -3.68 8.80 -38.62
CA ASN A 672 -4.01 8.40 -37.27
C ASN A 672 -5.55 8.32 -37.12
N PRO A 673 -6.09 7.23 -36.53
CA PRO A 673 -7.53 6.98 -36.50
C PRO A 673 -8.32 8.05 -35.73
N ASP A 674 -7.71 8.68 -34.73
CA ASP A 674 -8.34 9.73 -33.92
C ASP A 674 -7.90 11.14 -34.38
N ALA A 675 -7.30 11.24 -35.58
CA ALA A 675 -6.78 12.47 -36.16
C ALA A 675 -5.71 13.19 -35.31
N CYS A 676 -5.09 12.48 -34.37
CA CYS A 676 -3.98 12.97 -33.55
C CYS A 676 -2.68 12.99 -34.37
N GLN A 677 -2.55 13.95 -35.29
CA GLN A 677 -1.39 14.08 -36.16
C GLN A 677 -1.21 15.54 -36.63
N PRO A 678 0.03 15.98 -36.93
CA PRO A 678 1.29 15.23 -36.87
C PRO A 678 1.82 15.05 -35.43
N GLN A 679 2.59 13.98 -35.20
CA GLN A 679 3.33 13.73 -33.95
C GLN A 679 4.85 13.61 -34.23
N ASN A 680 5.70 13.72 -33.19
CA ASN A 680 7.16 13.75 -33.37
C ASN A 680 7.79 12.38 -33.69
N GLY A 681 7.26 11.30 -33.12
CA GLY A 681 7.86 9.96 -33.19
C GLY A 681 7.37 9.13 -34.38
N THR A 682 7.42 7.80 -34.22
CA THR A 682 7.17 6.84 -35.30
C THR A 682 5.69 6.48 -35.45
N TRP A 683 4.79 7.43 -35.17
CA TRP A 683 3.33 7.23 -35.06
C TRP A 683 2.65 6.63 -36.30
N TYR A 684 3.26 6.79 -37.48
CA TYR A 684 2.70 6.37 -38.76
C TYR A 684 2.83 4.87 -39.07
N HIS A 685 3.58 4.09 -38.28
CA HIS A 685 3.61 2.63 -38.44
C HIS A 685 2.35 1.99 -37.87
N ASN A 686 1.86 0.96 -38.54
CA ASN A 686 0.75 0.14 -38.06
C ASN A 686 1.21 -0.76 -36.92
N ARG A 687 0.38 -0.93 -35.88
CA ARG A 687 0.65 -1.77 -34.71
C ARG A 687 -0.45 -2.80 -34.47
N ALA A 688 -0.12 -3.79 -33.64
CA ALA A 688 -1.02 -4.82 -33.19
C ALA A 688 -2.08 -4.28 -32.20
N GLY A 689 -3.21 -3.83 -32.73
CA GLY A 689 -4.38 -3.44 -31.91
C GLY A 689 -4.37 -2.02 -31.35
N TRP A 690 -3.45 -1.16 -31.78
CA TRP A 690 -3.39 0.23 -31.30
C TRP A 690 -2.66 1.17 -32.27
N CYS A 691 -2.73 2.47 -31.99
CA CYS A 691 -1.89 3.50 -32.62
C CYS A 691 -1.47 4.53 -31.57
N PRO A 692 -0.24 5.07 -31.61
CA PRO A 692 0.17 6.18 -30.75
C PRO A 692 -0.79 7.37 -30.88
N GLY A 693 -1.24 7.93 -29.77
CA GLY A 693 -2.18 9.04 -29.77
C GLY A 693 -3.60 8.66 -30.22
N ALA A 694 -4.05 7.45 -29.93
CA ALA A 694 -5.42 7.03 -30.22
C ALA A 694 -5.96 6.11 -29.12
N ILE A 695 -7.28 6.08 -28.98
CA ILE A 695 -7.99 5.08 -28.19
C ILE A 695 -7.85 3.73 -28.88
N ALA A 696 -7.47 2.68 -28.13
CA ALA A 696 -7.38 1.34 -28.69
C ALA A 696 -8.80 0.82 -29.04
N PRO A 697 -9.00 0.24 -30.22
CA PRO A 697 -10.32 -0.21 -30.68
C PRO A 697 -10.89 -1.32 -29.80
N TRP A 698 -12.14 -1.16 -29.39
CA TRP A 698 -12.93 -2.20 -28.75
C TRP A 698 -13.70 -3.00 -29.79
N PHE A 699 -13.44 -4.30 -29.82
CA PHE A 699 -14.11 -5.25 -30.69
C PHE A 699 -15.37 -5.78 -30.01
N ASN A 700 -16.53 -5.58 -30.64
CA ASN A 700 -17.81 -6.03 -30.11
C ASN A 700 -18.22 -7.36 -30.75
N PHE A 701 -18.47 -8.39 -29.94
CA PHE A 701 -18.96 -9.69 -30.39
C PHE A 701 -20.35 -9.97 -29.83
N ASN A 702 -21.31 -10.28 -30.70
CA ASN A 702 -22.70 -10.50 -30.32
C ASN A 702 -22.87 -11.90 -29.70
N LEU A 703 -23.39 -11.98 -28.47
CA LEU A 703 -23.64 -13.24 -27.75
C LEU A 703 -25.13 -13.60 -27.65
N ASN A 704 -26.03 -12.91 -28.35
CA ASN A 704 -27.47 -13.10 -28.22
C ASN A 704 -27.93 -14.55 -28.45
N GLU A 705 -27.25 -15.31 -29.32
CA GLU A 705 -27.59 -16.71 -29.58
C GLU A 705 -27.37 -17.63 -28.35
N TYR A 706 -26.57 -17.20 -27.37
CA TYR A 706 -26.24 -17.98 -26.17
C TYR A 706 -27.04 -17.58 -24.93
N VAL A 707 -27.70 -16.41 -24.95
CA VAL A 707 -28.47 -15.92 -23.80
C VAL A 707 -29.53 -16.94 -23.36
N ALA A 708 -30.23 -17.56 -24.32
CA ALA A 708 -31.26 -18.56 -24.03
C ALA A 708 -30.70 -19.93 -23.60
N ALA A 709 -29.41 -20.19 -23.83
CA ALA A 709 -28.76 -21.46 -23.50
C ALA A 709 -28.31 -21.54 -22.03
N GLY A 710 -28.30 -20.40 -21.32
CA GLY A 710 -27.88 -20.32 -19.91
C GLY A 710 -26.37 -20.16 -19.77
N ASP A 711 -25.67 -21.21 -19.36
CA ASP A 711 -24.23 -21.14 -19.10
C ASP A 711 -23.40 -21.12 -20.39
N ILE A 712 -22.35 -20.30 -20.40
CA ILE A 712 -21.33 -20.27 -21.45
C ILE A 712 -19.93 -20.46 -20.88
N ASP A 713 -19.07 -21.02 -21.72
CA ASP A 713 -17.64 -21.09 -21.53
C ASP A 713 -16.95 -20.30 -22.64
N LEU A 714 -16.10 -19.35 -22.27
CA LEU A 714 -15.41 -18.43 -23.17
C LEU A 714 -13.93 -18.76 -23.18
N GLY A 715 -13.35 -18.98 -24.37
CA GLY A 715 -11.92 -19.13 -24.56
C GLY A 715 -11.39 -18.09 -25.54
N TYR A 716 -10.21 -17.53 -25.30
CA TYR A 716 -9.57 -16.60 -26.22
C TYR A 716 -8.15 -17.08 -26.54
N THR A 717 -7.98 -17.57 -27.76
CA THR A 717 -6.72 -18.20 -28.18
C THR A 717 -5.91 -17.26 -29.07
N PHE A 718 -4.64 -17.11 -28.74
CA PHE A 718 -3.68 -16.38 -29.55
C PHE A 718 -3.31 -17.15 -30.81
N PHE A 719 -2.74 -16.44 -31.79
CA PHE A 719 -2.40 -17.01 -33.08
C PHE A 719 -1.28 -18.05 -32.93
N GLU A 720 -1.61 -19.33 -33.09
CA GLU A 720 -0.68 -20.46 -32.91
C GLU A 720 0.50 -20.47 -33.89
N GLY A 721 0.37 -19.76 -35.02
CA GLY A 721 1.45 -19.69 -36.02
C GLY A 721 2.65 -18.85 -35.59
N TYR A 722 2.56 -18.14 -34.46
CA TYR A 722 3.66 -17.38 -33.89
C TYR A 722 4.27 -18.09 -32.67
N VAL A 723 5.59 -18.25 -32.69
CA VAL A 723 6.41 -18.74 -31.58
C VAL A 723 7.62 -17.84 -31.48
N ASP A 724 7.97 -17.42 -30.27
CA ASP A 724 9.18 -16.65 -30.04
C ASP A 724 10.39 -17.56 -29.86
N TYR A 725 11.28 -17.55 -30.84
CA TYR A 725 12.55 -18.27 -30.82
C TYR A 725 13.60 -17.61 -29.91
N CYS A 726 13.37 -16.38 -29.47
CA CYS A 726 14.27 -15.61 -28.61
C CYS A 726 13.90 -15.67 -27.12
N HIS A 727 13.34 -16.80 -26.69
CA HIS A 727 12.82 -17.00 -25.35
C HIS A 727 13.56 -18.15 -24.63
N PRO A 728 13.80 -18.08 -23.30
CA PRO A 728 14.54 -19.13 -22.60
C PRO A 728 13.78 -20.46 -22.52
N ASN A 729 12.45 -20.44 -22.63
CA ASN A 729 11.65 -21.67 -22.72
C ASN A 729 11.74 -22.36 -24.09
N HIS A 730 12.30 -21.71 -25.11
CA HIS A 730 12.42 -22.32 -26.43
C HIS A 730 13.68 -23.22 -26.47
N PRO A 731 13.56 -24.53 -26.78
CA PRO A 731 14.65 -25.49 -26.64
C PRO A 731 15.85 -25.21 -27.55
N ASN A 732 15.65 -24.44 -28.63
CA ASN A 732 16.72 -24.05 -29.55
C ASN A 732 17.23 -22.62 -29.32
N CYS A 733 16.81 -21.90 -28.27
CA CYS A 733 17.34 -20.56 -28.01
C CYS A 733 18.77 -20.66 -27.46
N VAL A 734 19.73 -20.12 -28.20
CA VAL A 734 21.14 -20.03 -27.82
C VAL A 734 21.60 -18.58 -27.95
N THR A 735 21.91 -17.95 -26.81
CA THR A 735 22.42 -16.57 -26.72
C THR A 735 23.65 -16.38 -27.62
N GLY A 736 23.61 -15.33 -28.44
CA GLY A 736 24.64 -14.99 -29.43
C GLY A 736 24.63 -15.83 -30.71
N VAL A 737 23.74 -16.83 -30.83
CA VAL A 737 23.65 -17.70 -32.01
C VAL A 737 22.28 -17.57 -32.68
N THR A 738 21.21 -17.92 -31.97
CA THR A 738 19.85 -17.81 -32.52
C THR A 738 19.26 -16.45 -32.25
N CYS A 739 19.59 -15.84 -31.10
CA CYS A 739 19.15 -14.52 -30.69
C CYS A 739 20.25 -13.81 -29.89
N THR A 740 20.14 -12.49 -29.76
CA THR A 740 21.17 -11.67 -29.09
C THR A 740 21.32 -12.06 -27.62
N ASP A 741 20.20 -12.22 -26.90
CA ASP A 741 20.14 -12.76 -25.55
C ASP A 741 18.81 -13.47 -25.31
N CYS A 742 18.87 -14.76 -24.98
CA CYS A 742 17.69 -15.57 -24.66
C CYS A 742 17.12 -15.28 -23.27
N ASN A 743 17.81 -14.53 -22.39
CA ASN A 743 17.38 -14.28 -21.00
C ASN A 743 17.15 -12.80 -20.71
N ASP A 744 17.00 -11.95 -21.74
CA ASP A 744 16.85 -10.50 -21.58
C ASP A 744 15.56 -10.12 -20.81
N GLY A 745 14.51 -10.94 -20.95
CA GLY A 745 13.24 -10.75 -20.26
C GLY A 745 12.27 -9.77 -20.95
N PHE A 746 12.70 -9.09 -22.03
CA PHE A 746 11.85 -8.23 -22.85
C PHE A 746 11.02 -9.01 -23.89
N ASN A 747 10.15 -9.90 -23.41
CA ASN A 747 9.41 -10.82 -24.27
C ASN A 747 8.17 -10.18 -24.92
N PRO A 748 7.69 -10.71 -26.07
CA PRO A 748 6.42 -10.31 -26.67
C PRO A 748 5.23 -10.58 -25.74
N VAL A 749 4.33 -9.61 -25.62
CA VAL A 749 3.11 -9.74 -24.81
C VAL A 749 1.89 -9.13 -25.48
N LEU A 750 0.70 -9.61 -25.13
CA LEU A 750 -0.58 -8.98 -25.43
C LEU A 750 -1.21 -8.52 -24.12
N ASP A 751 -1.46 -7.22 -23.99
CA ASP A 751 -2.30 -6.67 -22.93
C ASP A 751 -3.76 -6.82 -23.36
N VAL A 752 -4.54 -7.60 -22.60
CA VAL A 752 -5.91 -7.99 -22.95
C VAL A 752 -6.88 -7.53 -21.87
N ALA A 753 -7.97 -6.91 -22.29
CA ALA A 753 -9.15 -6.70 -21.45
C ALA A 753 -10.44 -7.08 -22.18
N CYS A 754 -11.35 -7.72 -21.47
CA CYS A 754 -12.65 -8.11 -22.01
C CYS A 754 -13.77 -7.89 -21.00
N ASN A 755 -14.83 -7.21 -21.45
CA ASN A 755 -16.05 -6.98 -20.69
C ASN A 755 -17.23 -7.68 -21.37
N LEU A 756 -18.05 -8.38 -20.61
CA LEU A 756 -19.34 -8.91 -21.03
C LEU A 756 -20.44 -7.95 -20.58
N VAL A 757 -21.24 -7.46 -21.52
CA VAL A 757 -22.34 -6.53 -21.28
C VAL A 757 -23.66 -7.24 -21.53
N SER A 758 -24.43 -7.44 -20.47
CA SER A 758 -25.76 -8.05 -20.50
C SER A 758 -26.85 -7.00 -20.39
N PHE A 759 -27.93 -7.15 -21.15
CA PHE A 759 -29.05 -6.22 -21.19
C PHE A 759 -30.35 -6.90 -20.76
N SER A 760 -31.21 -6.13 -20.09
CA SER A 760 -32.51 -6.58 -19.61
C SER A 760 -33.55 -5.45 -19.66
N ASN A 761 -34.82 -5.83 -19.67
CA ASN A 761 -35.95 -4.92 -19.48
C ASN A 761 -36.46 -4.91 -18.03
N SER A 762 -35.79 -5.65 -17.14
CA SER A 762 -36.01 -5.67 -15.69
C SER A 762 -34.66 -5.60 -14.94
N PRO A 763 -34.64 -5.19 -13.66
CA PRO A 763 -33.38 -5.09 -12.92
C PRO A 763 -32.64 -6.43 -12.82
N PHE A 764 -31.32 -6.39 -12.86
CA PHE A 764 -30.49 -7.55 -12.53
C PHE A 764 -30.49 -7.72 -11.01
N ILE A 765 -31.37 -8.57 -10.50
CA ILE A 765 -31.36 -9.00 -9.11
C ILE A 765 -30.45 -10.23 -9.05
N ILE A 766 -29.27 -10.05 -8.48
CA ILE A 766 -28.35 -11.15 -8.25
C ILE A 766 -28.88 -11.87 -7.01
N VAL A 767 -29.78 -12.83 -7.22
CA VAL A 767 -30.03 -13.85 -6.21
C VAL A 767 -28.80 -14.73 -6.28
N GLU A 768 -27.95 -14.73 -5.25
CA GLU A 768 -26.94 -15.78 -5.12
C GLU A 768 -27.71 -17.10 -5.06
N THR A 769 -27.85 -17.78 -6.20
CA THR A 769 -28.54 -19.06 -6.34
C THR A 769 -27.66 -20.17 -5.79
N LYS A 770 -27.56 -20.16 -4.47
CA LYS A 770 -27.58 -21.28 -3.53
C LYS A 770 -27.36 -20.63 -2.19
N ASP A 771 -28.36 -20.73 -1.33
CA ASP A 771 -28.22 -20.46 0.10
C ASP A 771 -26.86 -21.00 0.58
N VAL A 772 -25.86 -20.12 0.72
CA VAL A 772 -24.92 -20.27 1.82
C VAL A 772 -25.77 -19.78 2.99
N PRO A 773 -26.26 -20.68 3.84
CA PRO A 773 -27.14 -20.29 4.92
C PRO A 773 -26.45 -19.17 5.71
N VAL A 774 -27.22 -18.17 6.11
CA VAL A 774 -26.86 -17.23 7.19
C VAL A 774 -26.79 -18.04 8.49
N VAL A 775 -25.80 -18.93 8.58
CA VAL A 775 -25.42 -19.68 9.74
C VAL A 775 -23.97 -19.31 9.94
N GLU A 776 -23.71 -18.40 10.87
CA GLU A 776 -22.35 -18.24 11.38
C GLU A 776 -21.87 -19.61 11.86
N ASN A 777 -20.64 -19.96 11.50
CA ASN A 777 -19.96 -21.20 11.86
C ASN A 777 -20.19 -22.43 10.97
N LEU A 778 -20.08 -22.26 9.65
CA LEU A 778 -20.14 -23.40 8.73
C LEU A 778 -18.86 -24.24 8.74
N LEU A 779 -17.73 -23.68 9.16
CA LEU A 779 -16.45 -24.36 9.14
C LEU A 779 -16.16 -25.14 10.43
N ASN A 780 -15.89 -26.43 10.27
CA ASN A 780 -15.39 -27.31 11.31
C ASN A 780 -13.91 -27.59 11.08
N VAL A 781 -13.12 -27.43 12.14
CA VAL A 781 -11.69 -27.79 12.17
C VAL A 781 -11.47 -28.81 13.29
N PHE A 782 -11.08 -30.03 12.95
CA PHE A 782 -10.91 -31.10 13.93
C PHE A 782 -9.75 -32.06 13.58
N PRO A 783 -8.93 -32.49 14.55
CA PRO A 783 -8.87 -32.00 15.93
C PRO A 783 -8.37 -30.55 15.99
N ASN A 784 -8.85 -29.77 16.95
CA ASN A 784 -8.35 -28.43 17.23
C ASN A 784 -8.48 -28.15 18.74
N PRO A 785 -7.38 -28.15 19.51
CA PRO A 785 -5.99 -28.17 19.05
C PRO A 785 -5.55 -29.49 18.38
N SER A 786 -4.64 -29.43 17.41
CA SER A 786 -4.06 -30.55 16.66
C SER A 786 -2.55 -30.71 16.92
N ASP A 787 -1.97 -31.83 16.50
CA ASP A 787 -0.51 -32.02 16.43
C ASP A 787 0.05 -31.57 15.05
N GLY A 788 -0.63 -30.63 14.40
CA GLY A 788 -0.28 -30.14 13.06
C GLY A 788 -1.10 -30.78 11.95
N LEU A 789 -1.82 -31.88 12.21
CA LEU A 789 -2.68 -32.54 11.23
C LEU A 789 -4.15 -32.39 11.63
N PHE A 790 -4.96 -31.76 10.78
CA PHE A 790 -6.38 -31.52 11.05
C PHE A 790 -7.22 -31.51 9.78
N GLU A 791 -8.48 -31.88 9.92
CA GLU A 791 -9.47 -31.83 8.85
C GLU A 791 -10.23 -30.52 8.89
N VAL A 792 -10.48 -29.99 7.70
CA VAL A 792 -11.34 -28.85 7.43
C VAL A 792 -12.55 -29.40 6.69
N SER A 793 -13.71 -29.29 7.32
CA SER A 793 -14.98 -29.75 6.77
C SER A 793 -16.04 -28.70 6.97
N MET A 794 -17.11 -28.78 6.19
CA MET A 794 -18.30 -27.98 6.41
C MET A 794 -19.28 -28.73 7.30
N SER A 795 -19.97 -28.01 8.19
CA SER A 795 -21.08 -28.55 8.99
C SER A 795 -22.27 -28.99 8.13
N THR A 796 -22.37 -28.46 6.90
CA THR A 796 -23.31 -28.89 5.86
C THR A 796 -22.59 -28.97 4.50
N PRO A 797 -22.84 -29.98 3.65
CA PRO A 797 -22.18 -30.08 2.36
C PRO A 797 -22.60 -28.94 1.44
N LEU A 798 -21.68 -28.03 1.10
CA LEU A 798 -21.86 -27.02 0.07
C LEU A 798 -20.94 -27.32 -1.12
N ASN A 799 -21.44 -27.05 -2.33
CA ASN A 799 -20.62 -27.12 -3.54
C ASN A 799 -20.16 -25.70 -3.85
N LEU A 800 -18.97 -25.34 -3.34
CA LEU A 800 -18.38 -24.02 -3.50
C LEU A 800 -17.54 -23.99 -4.79
N ARG A 801 -17.79 -23.01 -5.66
CA ARG A 801 -16.95 -22.72 -6.83
C ARG A 801 -16.00 -21.58 -6.49
N ASN A 802 -14.73 -21.68 -6.89
CA ASN A 802 -13.70 -20.65 -6.66
C ASN A 802 -13.47 -20.32 -5.18
N ALA A 803 -13.62 -21.31 -4.29
CA ALA A 803 -13.24 -21.13 -2.89
C ALA A 803 -11.77 -21.50 -2.66
N GLU A 804 -11.16 -20.88 -1.67
CA GLU A 804 -9.80 -21.14 -1.25
C GLU A 804 -9.70 -21.15 0.28
N ILE A 805 -8.83 -22.01 0.79
CA ILE A 805 -8.40 -22.02 2.19
C ILE A 805 -7.01 -21.40 2.23
N ILE A 806 -6.85 -20.35 3.03
CA ILE A 806 -5.57 -19.71 3.32
C ILE A 806 -5.28 -19.91 4.80
N ILE A 807 -4.13 -20.49 5.13
CA ILE A 807 -3.63 -20.58 6.50
C ILE A 807 -2.66 -19.42 6.71
N TYR A 808 -2.92 -18.64 7.75
CA TYR A 808 -2.01 -17.62 8.25
C TYR A 808 -1.36 -18.10 9.54
N ASP A 809 -0.10 -17.74 9.74
CA ASP A 809 0.51 -17.79 11.06
C ASP A 809 -0.05 -16.69 11.98
N ASN A 810 0.38 -16.65 13.23
CA ASN A 810 -0.01 -15.63 14.20
C ASN A 810 0.47 -14.20 13.82
N MET A 811 1.30 -14.05 12.79
CA MET A 811 1.77 -12.79 12.24
C MET A 811 1.03 -12.39 10.95
N SER A 812 -0.08 -13.08 10.62
CA SER A 812 -0.88 -12.85 9.41
C SER A 812 -0.13 -13.08 8.09
N ARG A 813 0.96 -13.86 8.08
CA ARG A 813 1.65 -14.27 6.84
C ARG A 813 1.01 -15.55 6.30
N PRO A 814 0.69 -15.63 5.00
CA PRO A 814 0.14 -16.85 4.41
C PRO A 814 1.20 -17.96 4.42
N VAL A 815 0.97 -19.02 5.20
CA VAL A 815 1.87 -20.18 5.29
C VAL A 815 1.48 -21.31 4.34
N GLN A 816 0.22 -21.33 3.91
CA GLN A 816 -0.32 -22.28 2.94
C GLN A 816 -1.60 -21.73 2.31
N GLN A 817 -1.80 -21.97 1.02
CA GLN A 817 -3.01 -21.61 0.29
C GLN A 817 -3.40 -22.77 -0.62
N ILE A 818 -4.68 -23.17 -0.59
CA ILE A 818 -5.20 -24.26 -1.41
C ILE A 818 -6.56 -23.89 -1.99
N ALA A 819 -6.78 -24.25 -3.25
CA ALA A 819 -8.12 -24.24 -3.83
C ALA A 819 -9.00 -25.28 -3.12
N TRP A 820 -10.26 -24.94 -2.89
CA TRP A 820 -11.19 -25.73 -2.11
C TRP A 820 -12.58 -25.70 -2.74
N ASN A 821 -13.29 -26.83 -2.68
CA ASN A 821 -14.62 -26.99 -3.29
C ASN A 821 -15.72 -27.26 -2.25
N GLY A 822 -15.41 -27.10 -0.95
CA GLY A 822 -16.32 -27.38 0.17
C GLY A 822 -16.32 -28.84 0.64
N GLN A 823 -15.59 -29.76 -0.02
CA GLN A 823 -15.43 -31.14 0.46
C GLN A 823 -14.45 -31.22 1.63
N THR A 824 -14.60 -32.23 2.49
CA THR A 824 -13.66 -32.43 3.61
C THR A 824 -12.23 -32.60 3.07
N THR A 825 -11.30 -31.78 3.58
CA THR A 825 -9.90 -31.81 3.19
C THR A 825 -9.00 -31.82 4.42
N THR A 826 -7.85 -32.49 4.32
CA THR A 826 -6.84 -32.51 5.38
C THR A 826 -5.81 -31.40 5.15
N ILE A 827 -5.46 -30.69 6.21
CA ILE A 827 -4.35 -29.73 6.25
C ILE A 827 -3.23 -30.32 7.11
N ASP A 828 -2.01 -30.22 6.61
CA ASP A 828 -0.79 -30.69 7.28
C ASP A 828 0.17 -29.53 7.54
N LEU A 829 0.21 -29.11 8.79
CA LEU A 829 1.15 -28.15 9.37
C LEU A 829 2.17 -28.84 10.29
N SER A 830 2.35 -30.16 10.25
CA SER A 830 3.26 -30.89 11.14
C SER A 830 4.73 -30.45 11.00
N GLY A 831 5.11 -29.93 9.82
CA GLY A 831 6.42 -29.33 9.56
C GLY A 831 6.54 -27.84 9.91
N LYS A 832 5.51 -27.23 10.49
CA LYS A 832 5.48 -25.81 10.89
C LYS A 832 5.66 -25.64 12.41
N SER A 833 5.94 -24.42 12.85
CA SER A 833 6.13 -24.11 14.28
C SER A 833 4.85 -24.38 15.08
N LYS A 834 4.99 -24.91 16.29
CA LYS A 834 3.87 -25.07 17.24
C LYS A 834 3.33 -23.68 17.60
N GLY A 835 2.02 -23.53 17.71
CA GLY A 835 1.41 -22.25 18.03
C GLY A 835 0.05 -22.02 17.39
N LEU A 836 -0.29 -20.74 17.30
CA LEU A 836 -1.58 -20.27 16.82
C LEU A 836 -1.54 -19.96 15.33
N TYR A 837 -2.52 -20.49 14.60
CA TYR A 837 -2.76 -20.22 13.19
C TYR A 837 -4.19 -19.72 12.99
N TYR A 838 -4.40 -19.00 11.88
CA TYR A 838 -5.72 -18.59 11.43
C TYR A 838 -5.99 -19.21 10.07
N LEU A 839 -6.96 -20.10 10.01
CA LEU A 839 -7.48 -20.60 8.76
C LEU A 839 -8.57 -19.64 8.29
N LYS A 840 -8.38 -19.04 7.12
CA LYS A 840 -9.39 -18.23 6.43
C LYS A 840 -9.88 -18.99 5.22
N VAL A 841 -11.19 -19.10 5.07
CA VAL A 841 -11.81 -19.54 3.82
C VAL A 841 -12.37 -18.34 3.10
N ILE A 842 -12.10 -18.24 1.82
CA ILE A 842 -12.66 -17.22 0.92
C ILE A 842 -13.42 -17.97 -0.15
N ALA A 843 -14.69 -17.65 -0.34
CA ALA A 843 -15.52 -18.12 -1.44
C ALA A 843 -16.34 -16.93 -1.97
N PRO A 844 -16.87 -17.00 -3.21
CA PRO A 844 -17.83 -16.01 -3.69
C PRO A 844 -19.00 -15.88 -2.69
N GLY A 845 -19.20 -14.68 -2.14
CA GLY A 845 -20.28 -14.39 -1.19
C GLY A 845 -20.06 -14.87 0.26
N TRP A 846 -18.93 -15.53 0.59
CA TRP A 846 -18.69 -16.04 1.94
C TRP A 846 -17.20 -15.99 2.33
N THR A 847 -16.91 -15.47 3.52
CA THR A 847 -15.58 -15.57 4.14
C THR A 847 -15.74 -15.96 5.59
N GLU A 848 -14.99 -16.97 6.02
CA GLU A 848 -15.02 -17.43 7.41
C GLU A 848 -13.62 -17.68 7.92
N VAL A 849 -13.36 -17.29 9.17
CA VAL A 849 -12.07 -17.46 9.83
C VAL A 849 -12.20 -18.41 11.01
N ARG A 850 -11.23 -19.30 11.15
CA ARG A 850 -11.08 -20.22 12.27
C ARG A 850 -9.71 -20.12 12.90
N LYS A 851 -9.73 -20.00 14.21
CA LYS A 851 -8.56 -20.20 15.06
C LYS A 851 -8.14 -21.67 14.99
N VAL A 852 -6.88 -21.96 14.69
CA VAL A 852 -6.31 -23.32 14.71
C VAL A 852 -5.11 -23.33 15.64
N VAL A 853 -5.06 -24.28 16.58
CA VAL A 853 -3.95 -24.42 17.52
C VAL A 853 -3.17 -25.69 17.19
N VAL A 854 -1.87 -25.55 16.95
CA VAL A 854 -0.93 -26.65 16.74
C VAL A 854 -0.10 -26.82 18.02
N LYS A 855 -0.16 -28.00 18.65
CA LYS A 855 0.44 -28.31 19.96
C LYS A 855 1.87 -28.81 19.90
#